data_AF-A0A8C9GQI2-F1
#
_entry.id   AF-A0A8C9GQI2-F1
#
_cell.length_a   1.000
_cell.length_b   1.000
_cell.length_c   1.000
_cell.angle_alpha   90.00
_cell.angle_beta   90.00
_cell.angle_gamma   90.00
#
_symmetry.space_group_name_H-M   'P 1'
#
loop_
_entity.id
_entity.type
_entity.pdbx_description
1 polymer ?
#
loop_
_entity_poly.entity_id
_entity_poly.type
_entity_poly.pdbx_seq_one_letter_code
_entity_poly.pdbx_strand_id
1 'polypeptide(L)'
;MVVFMLDGLEVFFPYEYIYPEQYAYIKYLKKTLDNNGHCVLEMPTGTGKTVAVFSLITSYQYDKRDDSKFIFCTRTVAEMEKSLIELKKVINYRVAIIKQRKLKKNNFVILLKHARERIDEACRKLTAGFVREKAYINKKINKLNNDKISTYSYIPDRVSDRVSDQLIEPGVYTIDDLKNICKDLKNEMKQPISVCPYFVAKKLIQEAKIVVLNYQYILDPKVSKSIFLGKDSSSRMLNVQKKDIIVFDEAHNIDSVCLEALSVNIDRNILNKASMNIKKLFKKIEMSQALNEQMLKEECNKILQQIRKEKQVKDVGDGNIPILMQDIIKKMIVPGNIRNAKHFLNLMRVVVLYLKKYINTYEVTSEGPLSFLYKCEKQTKLDTSFFRYCFDRLKMLLNTLHVINIDEYACLNVVCNFCTLLGSYVKGFILICEPYPEATGIYDPVLQFACLDSSIAMKYVLSKYKSVVLTSGTISPLELYPKLLNFETLLTASFPMSFDRKCVCPLIVTKSVDLIPLSSQYCLRNDMNVIKNYGLLLYEICKNIPDGVVGYFPSYIYMEQVISTWYEIGILGKVLEHKLIFIETKDIVATTIALHNYKKACDLGKGALFLSICRGKIAEGIDFDKHYGKCVLLFGIPYQYTLSRILKARLEFLKEVYNIKENDFLVFDAMRQASQCVGRIIRNKKDYGIMLFADVRYARNDKKSKLPPWIIKCMDMSHVNLNVSTAVDISKQFLLKMSQTYKETGQTKLSQAILNDQNVCWHLVKSVLNLDSFI
;
A
#
# COMPACT_ATOMS: atom_id res chain seq x y z
N MET A 1 -4.22 -27.19 -18.96
CA MET A 1 -4.54 -25.75 -18.78
C MET A 1 -5.72 -25.39 -19.67
N VAL A 2 -6.41 -24.28 -19.44
CA VAL A 2 -7.75 -24.01 -20.00
C VAL A 2 -7.79 -22.72 -20.81
N VAL A 3 -8.54 -22.76 -21.91
CA VAL A 3 -8.84 -21.58 -22.74
C VAL A 3 -10.33 -21.54 -22.98
N PHE A 4 -10.99 -20.43 -22.67
CA PHE A 4 -12.44 -20.35 -22.78
C PHE A 4 -12.89 -19.03 -23.36
N MET A 5 -14.01 -19.05 -24.07
CA MET A 5 -14.66 -17.84 -24.57
C MET A 5 -15.51 -17.24 -23.47
N LEU A 6 -15.42 -15.93 -23.24
CA LEU A 6 -16.30 -15.20 -22.33
C LEU A 6 -16.84 -13.96 -23.04
N ASP A 7 -18.13 -13.94 -23.36
CA ASP A 7 -18.85 -12.84 -24.02
C ASP A 7 -18.09 -12.29 -25.27
N GLY A 8 -17.49 -13.18 -26.08
CA GLY A 8 -16.71 -12.82 -27.28
C GLY A 8 -15.19 -12.61 -27.07
N LEU A 9 -14.67 -12.76 -25.85
CA LEU A 9 -13.23 -12.67 -25.55
C LEU A 9 -12.64 -14.07 -25.28
N GLU A 10 -11.55 -14.45 -25.95
CA GLU A 10 -10.82 -15.68 -25.64
C GLU A 10 -9.88 -15.45 -24.44
N VAL A 11 -10.13 -16.11 -23.32
CA VAL A 11 -9.37 -15.96 -22.07
C VAL A 11 -8.42 -17.14 -21.87
N PHE A 12 -7.13 -16.83 -21.72
CA PHE A 12 -6.07 -17.82 -21.47
C PHE A 12 -5.83 -17.99 -19.96
N PHE A 13 -6.20 -19.14 -19.39
CA PHE A 13 -6.04 -19.41 -17.96
C PHE A 13 -4.98 -20.49 -17.67
N PRO A 14 -3.93 -20.20 -16.88
CA PRO A 14 -2.73 -21.04 -16.76
C PRO A 14 -2.91 -22.31 -15.90
N TYR A 15 -4.15 -22.74 -15.63
CA TYR A 15 -4.47 -23.92 -14.83
C TYR A 15 -5.45 -24.83 -15.57
N GLU A 16 -5.50 -26.11 -15.19
CA GLU A 16 -6.35 -27.14 -15.82
C GLU A 16 -7.84 -26.99 -15.52
N TYR A 17 -8.20 -26.18 -14.53
CA TYR A 17 -9.57 -25.93 -14.15
C TYR A 17 -9.70 -24.49 -13.62
N ILE A 18 -10.94 -23.99 -13.62
CA ILE A 18 -11.31 -22.69 -13.10
C ILE A 18 -12.32 -22.88 -11.96
N TYR A 19 -12.23 -22.06 -10.92
CA TYR A 19 -13.25 -22.05 -9.87
C TYR A 19 -14.47 -21.22 -10.29
N PRO A 20 -15.70 -21.61 -9.90
CA PRO A 20 -16.91 -20.83 -10.18
C PRO A 20 -16.80 -19.35 -9.79
N GLU A 21 -16.24 -19.05 -8.62
CA GLU A 21 -16.01 -17.68 -8.16
C GLU A 21 -15.00 -16.91 -9.04
N GLN A 22 -13.96 -17.58 -9.58
CA GLN A 22 -13.03 -16.96 -10.51
C GLN A 22 -13.73 -16.62 -11.83
N TYR A 23 -14.57 -17.51 -12.34
CA TYR A 23 -15.33 -17.26 -13.57
C TYR A 23 -16.31 -16.09 -13.39
N ALA A 24 -17.05 -16.06 -12.28
CA ALA A 24 -17.93 -14.94 -11.94
C ALA A 24 -17.14 -13.63 -11.82
N TYR A 25 -16.02 -13.64 -11.11
CA TYR A 25 -15.15 -12.49 -10.95
C TYR A 25 -14.64 -11.96 -12.30
N ILE A 26 -14.14 -12.84 -13.18
CA ILE A 26 -13.70 -12.49 -14.54
C ILE A 26 -14.86 -11.89 -15.34
N LYS A 27 -16.07 -12.46 -15.26
CA LYS A 27 -17.23 -11.93 -15.98
C LYS A 27 -17.61 -10.52 -15.54
N TYR A 28 -17.65 -10.25 -14.24
CA TYR A 28 -17.93 -8.92 -13.70
C TYR A 28 -16.82 -7.93 -14.04
N LEU A 29 -15.54 -8.33 -13.91
CA LEU A 29 -14.42 -7.48 -14.27
C LEU A 29 -14.42 -7.16 -15.77
N LYS A 30 -14.80 -8.09 -16.64
CA LYS A 30 -14.93 -7.81 -18.07
C LYS A 30 -16.01 -6.76 -18.34
N LYS A 31 -17.20 -6.91 -17.74
CA LYS A 31 -18.30 -5.94 -17.88
C LYS A 31 -17.89 -4.53 -17.45
N THR A 32 -17.08 -4.40 -16.40
CA THR A 32 -16.62 -3.09 -15.91
C THR A 32 -15.62 -2.45 -16.87
N LEU A 33 -14.73 -3.25 -17.45
CA LEU A 33 -13.78 -2.80 -18.48
C LEU A 33 -14.46 -2.44 -19.81
N ASP A 34 -15.50 -3.19 -20.22
CA ASP A 34 -16.28 -2.92 -21.43
C ASP A 34 -17.06 -1.59 -21.32
N ASN A 35 -17.63 -1.31 -20.14
CA ASN A 35 -18.44 -0.11 -19.87
C ASN A 35 -17.62 1.10 -19.41
N ASN A 36 -16.29 0.98 -19.29
CA ASN A 36 -15.39 2.05 -18.85
C ASN A 36 -15.74 2.62 -17.46
N GLY A 37 -16.21 1.78 -16.53
CA GLY A 37 -16.63 2.18 -15.19
C GLY A 37 -15.60 1.85 -14.11
N HIS A 38 -15.85 2.35 -12.89
CA HIS A 38 -15.16 1.90 -11.67
C HIS A 38 -15.91 0.74 -11.02
N CYS A 39 -15.22 -0.12 -10.29
CA CYS A 39 -15.86 -1.23 -9.58
C CYS A 39 -15.16 -1.61 -8.29
N VAL A 40 -15.95 -2.21 -7.39
CA VAL A 40 -15.47 -2.78 -6.12
C VAL A 40 -15.88 -4.25 -6.10
N LEU A 41 -14.89 -5.14 -6.08
CA LEU A 41 -15.11 -6.58 -6.13
C LEU A 41 -14.52 -7.23 -4.88
N GLU A 42 -15.35 -7.89 -4.09
CA GLU A 42 -14.92 -8.74 -3.00
C GLU A 42 -14.78 -10.18 -3.50
N MET A 43 -13.57 -10.74 -3.39
CA MET A 43 -13.30 -12.14 -3.68
C MET A 43 -12.48 -12.77 -2.56
N PRO A 44 -12.88 -13.93 -2.01
CA PRO A 44 -12.26 -14.55 -0.84
C PRO A 44 -10.78 -14.87 -1.04
N THR A 45 -10.03 -14.89 0.07
CA THR A 45 -8.61 -15.26 0.06
C THR A 45 -8.42 -16.71 -0.41
N GLY A 46 -7.29 -16.96 -1.05
CA GLY A 46 -6.92 -18.30 -1.50
C GLY A 46 -7.61 -18.86 -2.74
N THR A 47 -8.42 -18.04 -3.43
CA THR A 47 -9.12 -18.44 -4.68
C THR A 47 -8.38 -18.04 -5.95
N GLY A 48 -7.17 -17.47 -5.87
CA GLY A 48 -6.36 -17.13 -7.06
C GLY A 48 -6.78 -15.82 -7.76
N LYS A 49 -7.05 -14.77 -6.99
CA LYS A 49 -7.52 -13.47 -7.52
C LYS A 49 -6.60 -12.83 -8.52
N THR A 50 -5.33 -12.74 -8.16
CA THR A 50 -4.30 -12.11 -8.95
C THR A 50 -4.12 -12.81 -10.31
N VAL A 51 -4.16 -14.15 -10.34
CA VAL A 51 -4.20 -14.93 -11.60
C VAL A 51 -5.44 -14.62 -12.43
N ALA A 52 -6.63 -14.55 -11.83
CA ALA A 52 -7.87 -14.24 -12.55
C ALA A 52 -7.82 -12.84 -13.20
N VAL A 53 -7.34 -11.83 -12.46
CA VAL A 53 -7.12 -10.47 -12.97
C VAL A 53 -6.15 -10.47 -14.14
N PHE A 54 -4.96 -11.07 -13.98
CA PHE A 54 -3.95 -11.08 -15.04
C PHE A 54 -4.39 -11.87 -16.27
N SER A 55 -5.08 -13.00 -16.10
CA SER A 55 -5.57 -13.83 -17.21
C SER A 55 -6.57 -13.04 -18.07
N LEU A 56 -7.51 -12.33 -17.44
CA LEU A 56 -8.48 -11.51 -18.16
C LEU A 56 -7.80 -10.33 -18.85
N ILE A 57 -6.96 -9.57 -18.16
CA ILE A 57 -6.41 -8.32 -18.69
C ILE A 57 -5.39 -8.57 -19.80
N THR A 58 -4.54 -9.58 -19.65
CA THR A 58 -3.62 -9.98 -20.72
C THR A 58 -4.38 -10.47 -21.96
N SER A 59 -5.52 -11.15 -21.77
CA SER A 59 -6.37 -11.58 -22.88
C SER A 59 -7.10 -10.40 -23.53
N TYR A 60 -7.62 -9.48 -22.72
CA TYR A 60 -8.30 -8.25 -23.17
C TYR A 60 -7.38 -7.35 -24.00
N GLN A 61 -6.14 -7.15 -23.56
CA GLN A 61 -5.10 -6.41 -24.31
C GLN A 61 -4.72 -7.09 -25.62
N TYR A 62 -4.79 -8.42 -25.69
CA TYR A 62 -4.45 -9.18 -26.89
C TYR A 62 -5.55 -9.07 -27.96
N ASP A 63 -6.81 -9.27 -27.56
CA ASP A 63 -7.95 -9.35 -28.46
C ASP A 63 -8.34 -7.97 -29.02
N LYS A 64 -8.57 -6.98 -28.14
CA LYS A 64 -9.00 -5.64 -28.55
C LYS A 64 -7.88 -4.77 -29.13
N ARG A 65 -6.63 -5.28 -29.19
CA ARG A 65 -5.41 -4.52 -29.49
C ARG A 65 -5.35 -3.19 -28.72
N ASP A 66 -5.83 -3.22 -27.48
CA ASP A 66 -5.87 -2.03 -26.66
C ASP A 66 -4.43 -1.65 -26.26
N ASP A 67 -4.04 -0.43 -26.60
CA ASP A 67 -2.76 0.16 -26.22
C ASP A 67 -2.84 0.86 -24.85
N SER A 68 -3.87 0.55 -24.05
CA SER A 68 -3.98 0.96 -22.65
C SER A 68 -2.89 0.32 -21.79
N LYS A 69 -2.33 1.13 -20.88
CA LYS A 69 -1.42 0.64 -19.86
C LYS A 69 -2.23 0.11 -18.68
N PHE A 70 -1.89 -1.11 -18.25
CA PHE A 70 -2.47 -1.73 -17.08
C PHE A 70 -1.56 -1.52 -15.86
N ILE A 71 -2.09 -0.95 -14.78
CA ILE A 71 -1.37 -0.70 -13.54
C ILE A 71 -1.96 -1.56 -12.42
N PHE A 72 -1.18 -2.50 -11.91
CA PHE A 72 -1.54 -3.36 -10.79
C PHE A 72 -0.87 -2.86 -9.52
N CYS A 73 -1.65 -2.56 -8.49
CA CYS A 73 -1.17 -1.96 -7.26
C CYS A 73 -1.32 -2.95 -6.12
N THR A 74 -0.24 -3.20 -5.40
CA THR A 74 -0.25 -4.00 -4.17
C THR A 74 0.21 -3.15 -2.99
N ARG A 75 0.07 -3.68 -1.76
CA ARG A 75 0.44 -2.94 -0.55
C ARG A 75 1.89 -3.18 -0.14
N THR A 76 2.36 -4.42 -0.20
CA THR A 76 3.71 -4.80 0.25
C THR A 76 4.64 -5.20 -0.90
N VAL A 77 5.96 -5.15 -0.66
CA VAL A 77 6.98 -5.62 -1.64
C VAL A 77 6.83 -7.12 -1.89
N ALA A 78 6.55 -7.91 -0.86
CA ALA A 78 6.39 -9.36 -0.99
C ALA A 78 5.22 -9.75 -1.90
N GLU A 79 4.11 -9.00 -1.83
CA GLU A 79 2.96 -9.16 -2.75
C GLU A 79 3.31 -8.76 -4.19
N MET A 80 4.16 -7.74 -4.38
CA MET A 80 4.64 -7.37 -5.72
C MET A 80 5.44 -8.51 -6.35
N GLU A 81 6.33 -9.15 -5.59
CA GLU A 81 7.11 -10.28 -6.10
C GLU A 81 6.22 -11.50 -6.42
N LYS A 82 5.28 -11.83 -5.52
CA LYS A 82 4.30 -12.90 -5.75
C LYS A 82 3.47 -12.64 -7.02
N SER A 83 2.95 -11.43 -7.20
CA SER A 83 2.15 -11.07 -8.37
C SER A 83 2.95 -11.10 -9.67
N LEU A 84 4.23 -10.69 -9.66
CA LEU A 84 5.11 -10.81 -10.83
C LEU A 84 5.36 -12.27 -11.23
N ILE A 85 5.53 -13.17 -10.26
CA ILE A 85 5.70 -14.61 -10.53
C ILE A 85 4.43 -15.18 -11.17
N GLU A 86 3.25 -14.80 -10.68
CA GLU A 86 1.97 -15.22 -11.25
C GLU A 86 1.76 -14.66 -12.66
N LEU A 87 2.10 -13.39 -12.90
CA LEU A 87 2.07 -12.78 -14.22
C LEU A 87 2.99 -13.51 -15.21
N LYS A 88 4.21 -13.90 -14.77
CA LYS A 88 5.15 -14.69 -15.58
C LYS A 88 4.55 -16.03 -15.99
N LYS A 89 3.82 -16.71 -15.09
CA LYS A 89 3.11 -17.97 -15.41
C LYS A 89 2.02 -17.76 -16.47
N VAL A 90 1.18 -16.74 -16.30
CA VAL A 90 0.10 -16.39 -17.26
C VAL A 90 0.69 -16.09 -18.65
N ILE A 91 1.73 -15.27 -18.71
CA ILE A 91 2.35 -14.87 -19.98
C ILE A 91 3.06 -16.05 -20.65
N ASN A 92 3.80 -16.87 -19.91
CA ASN A 92 4.45 -18.06 -20.47
C ASN A 92 3.43 -19.03 -21.09
N TYR A 93 2.30 -19.23 -20.42
CA TYR A 93 1.22 -20.06 -20.94
C TYR A 93 0.62 -19.49 -22.22
N ARG A 94 0.28 -18.20 -22.22
CA ARG A 94 -0.26 -17.51 -23.40
C ARG A 94 0.70 -17.62 -24.59
N VAL A 95 1.99 -17.40 -24.37
CA VAL A 95 3.03 -17.53 -25.42
C VAL A 95 3.14 -18.96 -25.93
N ALA A 96 3.05 -19.97 -25.07
CA ALA A 96 3.08 -21.38 -25.48
C ALA A 96 1.92 -21.72 -26.42
N ILE A 97 0.70 -21.26 -26.12
CA ILE A 97 -0.47 -21.48 -26.98
C ILE A 97 -0.36 -20.73 -28.29
N ILE A 98 0.04 -19.45 -28.26
CA ILE A 98 0.20 -18.64 -29.47
C ILE A 98 1.25 -19.27 -30.41
N LYS A 99 2.35 -19.81 -29.85
CA LYS A 99 3.35 -20.57 -30.60
C LYS A 99 2.77 -21.83 -31.24
N GLN A 100 1.97 -22.60 -30.51
CA GLN A 100 1.28 -23.77 -31.07
C GLN A 100 0.32 -23.39 -32.22
N ARG A 101 -0.34 -22.22 -32.14
CA ARG A 101 -1.30 -21.72 -33.14
C ARG A 101 -0.68 -20.93 -34.29
N LYS A 102 0.65 -20.81 -34.41
CA LYS A 102 1.37 -20.07 -35.47
C LYS A 102 0.90 -18.61 -35.69
N LEU A 103 0.43 -17.91 -34.65
CA LEU A 103 -0.04 -16.52 -34.74
C LEU A 103 1.10 -15.50 -34.56
N LYS A 104 0.96 -14.29 -35.17
CA LYS A 104 1.96 -13.21 -35.09
C LYS A 104 2.27 -12.83 -33.63
N LYS A 105 3.56 -12.71 -33.30
CA LYS A 105 4.06 -12.26 -32.00
C LYS A 105 3.75 -10.76 -31.85
N ASN A 106 2.79 -10.42 -31.01
CA ASN A 106 2.63 -9.06 -30.51
C ASN A 106 3.12 -9.03 -29.05
N ASN A 107 4.37 -8.56 -28.93
CA ASN A 107 5.10 -7.87 -27.87
C ASN A 107 4.56 -7.81 -26.41
N PHE A 108 5.54 -7.60 -25.49
CA PHE A 108 5.47 -6.91 -24.18
C PHE A 108 5.18 -7.82 -22.92
N VAL A 109 5.66 -7.59 -21.67
CA VAL A 109 6.36 -6.45 -21.04
C VAL A 109 6.98 -6.70 -19.64
N ILE A 110 7.88 -5.76 -19.26
CA ILE A 110 8.81 -5.68 -18.12
C ILE A 110 8.30 -4.81 -16.95
N LEU A 111 8.73 -5.13 -15.72
CA LEU A 111 8.53 -4.29 -14.53
C LEU A 111 9.67 -4.32 -13.51
N LEU A 112 9.88 -3.19 -12.83
CA LEU A 112 10.85 -3.00 -11.76
C LEU A 112 10.21 -2.32 -10.56
N LYS A 113 10.72 -2.62 -9.36
CA LYS A 113 10.56 -1.77 -8.17
C LYS A 113 11.89 -1.21 -7.69
N HIS A 114 11.76 -0.02 -7.13
CA HIS A 114 12.73 0.81 -6.43
C HIS A 114 13.50 0.14 -5.29
N ALA A 115 14.74 0.60 -5.16
CA ALA A 115 15.59 0.44 -3.99
C ALA A 115 15.24 1.48 -2.91
N ARG A 116 15.58 1.15 -1.66
CA ARG A 116 15.29 1.87 -0.39
C ARG A 116 15.73 3.35 -0.40
N GLU A 117 15.08 4.19 0.40
CA GLU A 117 15.34 5.64 0.54
C GLU A 117 16.81 6.03 0.76
N ARG A 118 17.60 5.24 1.51
CA ARG A 118 19.05 5.51 1.71
C ARG A 118 19.90 5.35 0.44
N ILE A 119 19.41 4.57 -0.53
CA ILE A 119 20.11 4.33 -1.80
C ILE A 119 19.87 5.51 -2.77
N ASP A 120 18.76 6.23 -2.63
CA ASP A 120 18.46 7.39 -3.47
C ASP A 120 19.48 8.53 -3.26
N GLU A 121 20.01 8.69 -2.04
CA GLU A 121 21.06 9.67 -1.76
C GLU A 121 22.40 9.29 -2.42
N ALA A 122 22.83 8.04 -2.24
CA ALA A 122 24.02 7.50 -2.91
C ALA A 122 23.88 7.55 -4.44
N CYS A 123 22.68 7.29 -4.95
CA CYS A 123 22.36 7.41 -6.37
C CYS A 123 22.45 8.88 -6.83
N ARG A 124 21.87 9.84 -6.08
CA ARG A 124 21.94 11.26 -6.44
C ARG A 124 23.36 11.82 -6.35
N LYS A 125 24.17 11.37 -5.39
CA LYS A 125 25.62 11.67 -5.31
C LYS A 125 26.33 11.41 -6.63
N LEU A 126 25.94 10.33 -7.31
CA LEU A 126 26.53 9.92 -8.59
C LEU A 126 25.81 10.50 -9.82
N THR A 127 24.51 10.79 -9.71
CA THR A 127 23.63 11.07 -10.87
C THR A 127 23.12 12.50 -10.97
N ALA A 128 23.38 13.36 -9.99
CA ALA A 128 22.94 14.74 -10.04
C ALA A 128 23.44 15.45 -11.31
N GLY A 129 22.58 16.26 -11.94
CA GLY A 129 22.87 16.89 -13.24
C GLY A 129 24.19 17.66 -13.24
N PHE A 130 24.45 18.43 -12.19
CA PHE A 130 25.69 19.18 -12.03
C PHE A 130 26.94 18.31 -11.78
N VAL A 131 26.80 17.14 -11.14
CA VAL A 131 27.91 16.17 -11.00
C VAL A 131 28.25 15.58 -12.35
N ARG A 132 27.22 15.25 -13.15
CA ARG A 132 27.40 14.75 -14.52
C ARG A 132 28.05 15.79 -15.43
N GLU A 133 27.64 17.04 -15.37
CA GLU A 133 28.24 18.13 -16.15
C GLU A 133 29.71 18.34 -15.79
N LYS A 134 30.05 18.40 -14.50
CA LYS A 134 31.44 18.48 -14.05
C LYS A 134 32.27 17.28 -14.51
N ALA A 135 31.71 16.07 -14.41
CA ALA A 135 32.38 14.86 -14.86
C ALA A 135 32.58 14.83 -16.39
N TYR A 136 31.61 15.32 -17.17
CA TYR A 136 31.73 15.43 -18.63
C TYR A 136 32.79 16.44 -19.06
N ILE A 137 32.84 17.61 -18.38
CA ILE A 137 33.87 18.63 -18.60
C ILE A 137 35.25 18.06 -18.29
N ASN A 138 35.42 17.41 -17.13
CA ASN A 138 36.69 16.79 -16.74
C ASN A 138 37.10 15.65 -17.70
N LYS A 139 36.14 14.86 -18.21
CA LYS A 139 36.41 13.81 -19.20
C LYS A 139 36.84 14.38 -20.55
N LYS A 140 36.32 15.55 -20.97
CA LYS A 140 36.78 16.27 -22.16
C LYS A 140 38.17 16.87 -21.99
N ILE A 141 38.46 17.45 -20.82
CA ILE A 141 39.78 18.03 -20.48
C ILE A 141 40.84 16.91 -20.41
N ASN A 142 40.54 15.79 -19.75
CA ASN A 142 41.49 14.68 -19.62
C ASN A 142 41.75 13.97 -20.96
N LYS A 143 40.80 14.00 -21.91
CA LYS A 143 41.01 13.49 -23.27
C LYS A 143 41.99 14.33 -24.09
N LEU A 144 42.16 15.60 -23.75
CA LEU A 144 43.14 16.50 -24.37
C LEU A 144 44.56 16.32 -23.80
N ASN A 145 44.69 15.84 -22.56
CA ASN A 145 45.96 15.81 -21.83
C ASN A 145 46.65 14.43 -21.78
N ASN A 146 46.13 13.38 -22.45
CA ASN A 146 46.77 12.06 -22.57
C ASN A 146 47.24 11.38 -21.26
N ASP A 147 46.68 11.74 -20.10
CA ASP A 147 47.01 11.10 -18.84
C ASP A 147 46.20 9.81 -18.60
N LYS A 148 46.92 8.74 -18.24
CA LYS A 148 46.36 7.43 -17.88
C LYS A 148 45.97 7.39 -16.40
N ILE A 149 44.73 6.94 -16.17
CA ILE A 149 44.15 6.38 -14.90
C ILE A 149 43.71 7.48 -13.91
N SER A 150 42.48 7.55 -13.40
CA SER A 150 41.67 6.51 -12.78
C SER A 150 40.19 6.59 -13.17
N THR A 151 39.63 5.42 -13.45
CA THR A 151 38.22 5.17 -13.71
C THR A 151 37.40 5.46 -12.46
N TYR A 152 36.74 6.62 -12.41
CA TYR A 152 35.41 6.67 -11.80
C TYR A 152 34.48 5.85 -12.70
N SER A 153 34.56 4.52 -12.58
CA SER A 153 33.55 3.60 -13.06
C SER A 153 32.24 3.95 -12.34
N TYR A 154 31.15 4.06 -13.07
CA TYR A 154 29.86 4.65 -12.65
C TYR A 154 29.75 6.17 -12.73
N ILE A 155 30.17 6.75 -13.85
CA ILE A 155 29.35 7.82 -14.43
C ILE A 155 28.31 7.08 -15.28
N PRO A 156 27.01 7.13 -14.95
CA PRO A 156 26.00 6.80 -15.93
C PRO A 156 26.12 7.85 -17.03
N ASP A 157 26.99 7.57 -18.00
CA ASP A 157 26.94 8.13 -19.35
C ASP A 157 25.48 7.96 -19.85
N ARG A 158 25.13 8.59 -20.97
CA ARG A 158 23.81 8.46 -21.64
C ARG A 158 23.49 7.01 -22.08
N VAL A 159 23.44 6.07 -21.15
CA VAL A 159 23.10 4.66 -21.35
C VAL A 159 21.59 4.53 -21.59
N SER A 160 20.78 5.53 -21.23
CA SER A 160 19.39 5.60 -21.67
C SER A 160 19.24 5.75 -23.19
N ASP A 161 20.21 6.37 -23.86
CA ASP A 161 20.18 6.57 -25.32
C ASP A 161 20.93 5.46 -26.06
N ARG A 162 21.87 4.77 -25.40
CA ARG A 162 22.64 3.64 -25.98
C ARG A 162 22.01 2.27 -25.76
N VAL A 163 21.14 2.12 -24.76
CA VAL A 163 20.23 0.97 -24.70
C VAL A 163 19.12 1.26 -25.69
N SER A 164 19.34 0.89 -26.96
CA SER A 164 18.27 0.78 -27.94
C SER A 164 17.23 -0.19 -27.38
N ASP A 165 15.95 0.07 -27.64
CA ASP A 165 14.83 -0.75 -27.14
C ASP A 165 14.87 -2.20 -27.67
N GLN A 166 15.85 -2.51 -28.53
CA GLN A 166 16.18 -3.81 -29.08
C GLN A 166 17.08 -4.69 -28.18
N LEU A 167 17.74 -4.13 -27.17
CA LEU A 167 18.70 -4.87 -26.32
C LEU A 167 18.03 -5.73 -25.25
N ILE A 168 16.79 -5.43 -24.87
CA ILE A 168 16.06 -6.18 -23.85
C ILE A 168 14.90 -6.90 -24.51
N GLU A 169 14.91 -8.23 -24.42
CA GLU A 169 13.84 -9.05 -24.99
C GLU A 169 12.49 -8.76 -24.32
N PRO A 170 11.36 -8.95 -25.03
CA PRO A 170 10.05 -8.83 -24.41
C PRO A 170 9.83 -9.99 -23.44
N GLY A 171 9.72 -9.68 -22.14
CA GLY A 171 9.48 -10.68 -21.10
C GLY A 171 9.03 -10.04 -19.79
N VAL A 172 8.56 -10.87 -18.85
CA VAL A 172 8.27 -10.44 -17.48
C VAL A 172 9.55 -10.57 -16.67
N TYR A 173 10.00 -9.45 -16.13
CA TYR A 173 11.21 -9.41 -15.33
C TYR A 173 10.90 -9.01 -13.90
N THR A 174 11.58 -9.67 -12.97
CA THR A 174 11.67 -9.26 -11.57
C THR A 174 12.88 -8.37 -11.36
N ILE A 175 13.02 -7.78 -10.16
CA ILE A 175 14.17 -6.95 -9.79
C ILE A 175 15.47 -7.75 -9.93
N ASP A 176 15.46 -9.00 -9.47
CA ASP A 176 16.65 -9.85 -9.52
C ASP A 176 16.95 -10.30 -10.94
N ASP A 177 15.93 -10.55 -11.76
CA ASP A 177 16.13 -10.78 -13.20
C ASP A 177 16.83 -9.58 -13.86
N LEU A 178 16.41 -8.35 -13.54
CA LEU A 178 17.00 -7.13 -14.13
C LEU A 178 18.40 -6.83 -13.62
N LYS A 179 18.69 -7.16 -12.35
CA LYS A 179 20.07 -7.11 -11.84
C LYS A 179 20.97 -8.08 -12.59
N ASN A 180 20.49 -9.28 -12.90
CA ASN A 180 21.25 -10.28 -13.63
C ASN A 180 21.48 -9.84 -15.08
N ILE A 181 20.42 -9.39 -15.76
CA ILE A 181 20.53 -8.85 -17.14
C ILE A 181 21.51 -7.70 -17.19
N CYS A 182 21.42 -6.73 -16.28
CA CYS A 182 22.32 -5.58 -16.28
C CYS A 182 23.79 -5.94 -16.01
N LYS A 183 24.09 -7.11 -15.42
CA LYS A 183 25.46 -7.63 -15.28
C LYS A 183 25.95 -8.30 -16.56
N ASP A 184 25.05 -8.98 -17.27
CA ASP A 184 25.37 -9.82 -18.42
C ASP A 184 25.29 -9.08 -19.77
N LEU A 185 24.76 -7.84 -19.79
CA LEU A 185 24.65 -7.02 -20.99
C LEU A 185 26.03 -6.78 -21.63
N LYS A 186 26.14 -7.08 -22.93
CA LYS A 186 27.32 -6.81 -23.75
C LYS A 186 26.94 -5.90 -24.91
N ASN A 187 27.84 -4.99 -25.29
CA ASN A 187 27.71 -4.16 -26.50
C ASN A 187 27.75 -5.04 -27.76
N GLU A 188 27.41 -4.46 -28.92
CA GLU A 188 27.58 -5.08 -30.25
C GLU A 188 29.03 -5.61 -30.48
N MET A 189 30.01 -4.98 -29.82
CA MET A 189 31.42 -5.40 -29.82
C MET A 189 31.77 -6.47 -28.76
N LYS A 190 30.78 -7.18 -28.18
CA LYS A 190 30.91 -8.20 -27.12
C LYS A 190 31.57 -7.75 -25.80
N GLN A 191 31.72 -6.44 -25.58
CA GLN A 191 32.26 -5.89 -24.32
C GLN A 191 31.17 -5.73 -23.26
N PRO A 192 31.43 -6.08 -21.97
CA PRO A 192 30.45 -5.95 -20.91
C PRO A 192 30.08 -4.47 -20.67
N ILE A 193 28.78 -4.19 -20.62
CA ILE A 193 28.22 -2.88 -20.28
C ILE A 193 27.69 -2.96 -18.86
N SER A 194 28.25 -2.18 -17.94
CA SER A 194 27.63 -2.00 -16.63
C SER A 194 26.48 -1.00 -16.74
N VAL A 195 25.26 -1.50 -16.74
CA VAL A 195 24.05 -0.66 -16.75
C VAL A 195 23.43 -0.64 -15.35
N CYS A 196 22.90 0.51 -14.94
CA CYS A 196 22.18 0.62 -13.67
C CYS A 196 20.75 0.06 -13.82
N PRO A 197 20.36 -0.99 -13.07
CA PRO A 197 19.01 -1.57 -13.16
C PRO A 197 17.91 -0.55 -12.85
N TYR A 198 18.17 0.39 -11.95
CA TYR A 198 17.20 1.41 -11.54
C TYR A 198 16.82 2.39 -12.67
N PHE A 199 17.79 2.84 -13.49
CA PHE A 199 17.47 3.73 -14.61
C PHE A 199 16.85 2.96 -15.79
N VAL A 200 17.26 1.70 -15.98
CA VAL A 200 16.61 0.79 -16.93
C VAL A 200 15.15 0.58 -16.55
N ALA A 201 14.83 0.35 -15.27
CA ALA A 201 13.45 0.32 -14.76
C ALA A 201 12.63 1.48 -15.26
N LYS A 202 13.19 2.67 -15.04
CA LYS A 202 12.49 3.92 -15.21
C LYS A 202 12.19 4.18 -16.69
N LYS A 203 13.11 3.80 -17.59
CA LYS A 203 12.88 3.86 -19.03
C LYS A 203 11.84 2.82 -19.45
N LEU A 204 11.96 1.57 -18.98
CA LEU A 204 11.04 0.49 -19.33
C LEU A 204 9.60 0.71 -18.88
N ILE A 205 9.37 1.44 -17.77
CA ILE A 205 8.03 1.84 -17.33
C ILE A 205 7.29 2.67 -18.40
N GLN A 206 8.02 3.41 -19.25
CA GLN A 206 7.42 4.22 -20.32
C GLN A 206 6.75 3.32 -21.37
N GLU A 207 7.42 2.23 -21.75
CA GLU A 207 6.98 1.29 -22.80
C GLU A 207 6.16 0.11 -22.25
N ALA A 208 6.14 -0.05 -20.93
CA ALA A 208 5.43 -1.14 -20.28
C ALA A 208 3.90 -1.11 -20.50
N LYS A 209 3.31 -2.19 -21.02
CA LYS A 209 1.86 -2.47 -21.07
C LYS A 209 1.24 -2.87 -19.73
N ILE A 210 2.00 -3.50 -18.84
CA ILE A 210 1.59 -3.94 -17.50
C ILE A 210 2.63 -3.40 -16.52
N VAL A 211 2.19 -2.71 -15.46
CA VAL A 211 3.03 -2.05 -14.45
C VAL A 211 2.55 -2.43 -13.03
N VAL A 212 3.36 -3.14 -12.24
CA VAL A 212 3.08 -3.57 -10.86
C VAL A 212 3.79 -2.62 -9.89
N LEU A 213 3.05 -1.93 -9.02
CA LEU A 213 3.55 -0.88 -8.12
C LEU A 213 2.97 -1.00 -6.71
N ASN A 214 3.55 -0.26 -5.77
CA ASN A 214 2.95 -0.02 -4.46
C ASN A 214 1.91 1.12 -4.54
N TYR A 215 0.88 1.07 -3.70
CA TYR A 215 -0.14 2.12 -3.53
C TYR A 215 0.45 3.53 -3.41
N GLN A 216 1.50 3.68 -2.61
CA GLN A 216 2.14 4.95 -2.32
C GLN A 216 2.68 5.66 -3.58
N TYR A 217 3.07 4.91 -4.62
CA TYR A 217 3.57 5.51 -5.86
C TYR A 217 2.49 6.21 -6.68
N ILE A 218 1.22 5.93 -6.39
CA ILE A 218 0.07 6.47 -7.13
C ILE A 218 -0.70 7.46 -6.27
N LEU A 219 -0.90 7.14 -4.99
CA LEU A 219 -1.66 7.97 -4.06
C LEU A 219 -0.85 9.16 -3.53
N ASP A 220 0.47 9.03 -3.34
CA ASP A 220 1.29 10.18 -2.95
C ASP A 220 1.48 11.11 -4.16
N PRO A 221 0.97 12.36 -4.11
CA PRO A 221 1.10 13.30 -5.21
C PRO A 221 2.56 13.70 -5.50
N LYS A 222 3.47 13.58 -4.53
CA LYS A 222 4.90 13.90 -4.73
C LYS A 222 5.58 12.81 -5.55
N VAL A 223 5.33 11.56 -5.18
CA VAL A 223 6.02 10.41 -5.77
C VAL A 223 5.45 10.12 -7.16
N SER A 224 4.12 10.12 -7.30
CA SER A 224 3.44 9.95 -8.58
C SER A 224 3.91 10.95 -9.63
N LYS A 225 4.06 12.24 -9.28
CA LYS A 225 4.64 13.24 -10.18
C LYS A 225 6.05 12.89 -10.65
N SER A 226 6.88 12.28 -9.81
CA SER A 226 8.29 11.99 -10.19
C SER A 226 8.48 10.78 -11.10
N ILE A 227 7.54 9.84 -11.06
CA ILE A 227 7.52 8.63 -11.90
C ILE A 227 6.84 8.92 -13.22
N PHE A 228 5.69 9.58 -13.18
CA PHE A 228 4.85 9.79 -14.36
C PHE A 228 5.11 11.14 -15.05
N LEU A 229 5.67 12.17 -14.39
CA LEU A 229 6.19 13.35 -15.07
C LEU A 229 7.73 13.30 -15.12
N GLY A 230 8.27 12.89 -16.27
CA GLY A 230 9.68 13.09 -16.61
C GLY A 230 10.02 14.58 -16.62
N LYS A 231 11.28 14.92 -16.31
CA LYS A 231 11.76 16.31 -16.13
C LYS A 231 11.97 17.11 -17.42
N ASP A 232 11.82 16.51 -18.60
CA ASP A 232 12.20 17.16 -19.86
C ASP A 232 10.98 17.48 -20.73
N SER A 233 10.76 18.76 -20.94
CA SER A 233 9.67 19.37 -21.71
C SER A 233 9.75 19.14 -23.23
N SER A 234 10.52 18.16 -23.71
CA SER A 234 10.79 18.02 -25.16
C SER A 234 10.98 16.59 -25.68
N SER A 235 10.86 15.55 -24.86
CA SER A 235 11.02 14.17 -25.34
C SER A 235 10.00 13.22 -24.68
N ARG A 236 8.98 12.84 -25.47
CA ARG A 236 7.97 11.78 -25.21
C ARG A 236 7.53 11.64 -23.74
N MET A 237 6.58 12.48 -23.38
CA MET A 237 5.85 12.47 -22.12
C MET A 237 5.35 11.07 -21.77
N LEU A 238 5.57 10.63 -20.51
CA LEU A 238 4.76 9.63 -19.85
C LEU A 238 3.38 10.26 -19.55
N ASN A 239 2.61 10.56 -20.59
CA ASN A 239 1.21 10.86 -20.42
C ASN A 239 0.56 9.55 -19.98
N VAL A 240 0.33 9.38 -18.68
CA VAL A 240 -0.79 8.55 -18.22
C VAL A 240 -1.99 9.09 -18.97
N GLN A 241 -2.42 8.35 -19.98
CA GLN A 241 -3.54 8.75 -20.81
C GLN A 241 -4.80 8.33 -20.05
N LYS A 242 -5.90 9.08 -20.22
CA LYS A 242 -7.22 8.70 -19.66
C LYS A 242 -7.70 7.30 -20.06
N LYS A 243 -6.97 6.57 -20.90
CA LYS A 243 -7.25 5.20 -21.32
C LYS A 243 -6.69 4.12 -20.39
N ASP A 244 -5.80 4.46 -19.47
CA ASP A 244 -5.11 3.48 -18.61
C ASP A 244 -6.04 2.89 -17.53
N ILE A 245 -5.82 1.62 -17.19
CA ILE A 245 -6.63 0.85 -16.23
C ILE A 245 -5.80 0.61 -14.98
N ILE A 246 -6.40 0.82 -13.79
CA ILE A 246 -5.74 0.58 -12.50
C ILE A 246 -6.53 -0.41 -11.64
N VAL A 247 -5.81 -1.38 -11.06
CA VAL A 247 -6.36 -2.35 -10.09
C VAL A 247 -5.62 -2.20 -8.76
N PHE A 248 -6.35 -1.97 -7.68
CA PHE A 248 -5.84 -2.03 -6.32
C PHE A 248 -6.17 -3.40 -5.71
N ASP A 249 -5.15 -4.22 -5.47
CA ASP A 249 -5.28 -5.54 -4.84
C ASP A 249 -5.06 -5.46 -3.33
N GLU A 250 -5.88 -6.17 -2.55
CA GLU A 250 -6.01 -6.05 -1.09
C GLU A 250 -6.35 -4.63 -0.61
N ALA A 251 -7.27 -3.96 -1.32
CA ALA A 251 -7.65 -2.56 -1.11
C ALA A 251 -8.47 -2.28 0.17
N HIS A 252 -8.41 -3.14 1.18
CA HIS A 252 -9.17 -2.97 2.42
C HIS A 252 -8.70 -1.76 3.24
N ASN A 253 -7.40 -1.41 3.23
CA ASN A 253 -6.84 -0.25 3.97
C ASN A 253 -6.59 0.98 3.09
N ILE A 254 -7.23 1.08 1.93
CA ILE A 254 -7.03 2.18 0.99
C ILE A 254 -7.32 3.55 1.61
N ASP A 255 -8.32 3.62 2.50
CA ASP A 255 -8.69 4.85 3.21
C ASP A 255 -7.54 5.32 4.12
N SER A 256 -6.97 4.42 4.92
CA SER A 256 -5.83 4.74 5.79
C SER A 256 -4.61 5.22 5.00
N VAL A 257 -4.30 4.56 3.88
CA VAL A 257 -3.15 4.94 3.02
C VAL A 257 -3.35 6.33 2.39
N CYS A 258 -4.58 6.67 1.99
CA CYS A 258 -4.91 8.01 1.49
C CYS A 258 -4.70 9.09 2.55
N LEU A 259 -5.08 8.81 3.81
CA LEU A 259 -4.93 9.77 4.92
C LEU A 259 -3.45 9.94 5.29
N GLU A 260 -2.71 8.84 5.40
CA GLU A 260 -1.28 8.85 5.70
C GLU A 260 -0.48 9.64 4.65
N ALA A 261 -0.81 9.48 3.36
CA ALA A 261 -0.11 10.16 2.27
C ALA A 261 -0.19 11.70 2.32
N LEU A 262 -1.27 12.24 2.89
CA LEU A 262 -1.50 13.69 3.01
C LEU A 262 -1.26 14.23 4.42
N SER A 263 -1.14 13.36 5.42
CA SER A 263 -0.84 13.75 6.80
C SER A 263 0.65 14.02 7.02
N VAL A 264 0.97 14.94 7.94
CA VAL A 264 2.36 15.27 8.30
C VAL A 264 2.47 15.48 9.81
N ASN A 265 3.43 14.81 10.43
CA ASN A 265 3.76 14.98 11.84
C ASN A 265 5.06 15.78 12.00
N ILE A 266 5.08 16.72 12.95
CA ILE A 266 6.21 17.56 13.28
C ILE A 266 6.47 17.50 14.77
N ASP A 267 7.65 16.99 15.12
CA ASP A 267 8.13 16.93 16.49
C ASP A 267 9.12 18.05 16.80
N ARG A 268 9.38 18.29 18.08
CA ARG A 268 10.39 19.25 18.54
C ARG A 268 11.78 18.95 17.96
N ASN A 269 12.13 17.67 17.83
CA ASN A 269 13.39 17.22 17.24
C ASN A 269 13.53 17.62 15.76
N ILE A 270 12.44 17.52 14.99
CA ILE A 270 12.39 17.90 13.58
C ILE A 270 12.62 19.41 13.45
N LEU A 271 11.97 20.23 14.28
CA LEU A 271 12.13 21.68 14.26
C LEU A 271 13.53 22.14 14.67
N ASN A 272 14.16 21.45 15.64
CA ASN A 272 15.54 21.74 16.05
C ASN A 272 16.53 21.45 14.91
N LYS A 273 16.41 20.27 14.28
CA LYS A 273 17.22 19.92 13.10
C LYS A 273 16.95 20.85 11.92
N ALA A 274 15.70 21.23 11.68
CA ALA A 274 15.34 22.19 10.62
C ALA A 274 16.00 23.57 10.83
N SER A 275 16.06 24.06 12.07
CA SER A 275 16.76 25.32 12.40
C SER A 275 18.27 25.22 12.14
N MET A 276 18.91 24.09 12.48
CA MET A 276 20.31 23.85 12.15
C MET A 276 20.54 23.77 10.64
N ASN A 277 19.63 23.12 9.91
CA ASN A 277 19.67 23.02 8.45
C ASN A 277 19.58 24.37 7.76
N ILE A 278 18.73 25.27 8.27
CA ILE A 278 18.64 26.66 7.78
C ILE A 278 19.98 27.39 7.99
N LYS A 279 20.60 27.26 9.19
CA LYS A 279 21.93 27.86 9.45
C LYS A 279 23.01 27.33 8.51
N LYS A 280 23.01 26.00 8.24
CA LYS A 280 23.93 25.38 7.28
C LYS A 280 23.71 25.92 5.85
N LEU A 281 22.46 26.11 5.42
CA LEU A 281 22.15 26.67 4.10
C LEU A 281 22.59 28.14 3.99
N PHE A 282 22.43 28.94 5.05
CA PHE A 282 22.95 30.31 5.08
C PHE A 282 24.46 30.35 4.83
N LYS A 283 25.24 29.55 5.59
CA LYS A 283 26.69 29.45 5.40
C LYS A 283 27.08 29.02 3.97
N LYS A 284 26.37 28.04 3.40
CA LYS A 284 26.60 27.60 2.02
C LYS A 284 26.29 28.69 0.99
N ILE A 285 25.23 29.47 1.21
CA ILE A 285 24.91 30.60 0.32
C ILE A 285 26.01 31.66 0.39
N GLU A 286 26.49 32.01 1.59
CA GLU A 286 27.60 32.96 1.76
C GLU A 286 28.88 32.49 1.06
N MET A 287 29.26 31.21 1.25
CA MET A 287 30.38 30.60 0.54
C MET A 287 30.19 30.60 -0.98
N SER A 288 28.97 30.29 -1.45
CA SER A 288 28.68 30.27 -2.89
C SER A 288 28.67 31.67 -3.50
N GLN A 289 28.25 32.69 -2.76
CA GLN A 289 28.28 34.08 -3.24
C GLN A 289 29.72 34.58 -3.37
N ALA A 290 30.60 34.18 -2.45
CA ALA A 290 32.04 34.46 -2.53
C ALA A 290 32.72 33.74 -3.72
N LEU A 291 32.24 32.55 -4.12
CA LEU A 291 32.78 31.77 -5.22
C LEU A 291 32.14 32.06 -6.60
N ASN A 292 30.88 32.51 -6.66
CA ASN A 292 30.07 32.53 -7.89
C ASN A 292 29.76 33.93 -8.44
N GLU A 293 30.31 35.03 -7.91
CA GLU A 293 30.04 36.36 -8.49
C GLU A 293 30.42 36.48 -9.98
N GLN A 294 31.41 35.70 -10.43
CA GLN A 294 31.83 35.61 -11.83
C GLN A 294 30.97 34.60 -12.64
N MET A 295 30.75 33.39 -12.11
CA MET A 295 29.97 32.33 -12.79
C MET A 295 28.47 32.66 -12.92
N LEU A 296 27.87 33.33 -11.92
CA LEU A 296 26.45 33.76 -11.97
C LEU A 296 26.21 34.85 -13.01
N LYS A 297 27.19 35.73 -13.25
CA LYS A 297 27.11 36.74 -14.32
C LYS A 297 27.12 36.06 -15.70
N GLU A 298 27.94 35.03 -15.88
CA GLU A 298 28.00 34.26 -17.13
C GLU A 298 26.75 33.41 -17.37
N GLU A 299 26.19 32.75 -16.35
CA GLU A 299 24.96 31.97 -16.48
C GLU A 299 23.72 32.84 -16.68
N CYS A 300 23.61 33.98 -15.98
CA CYS A 300 22.53 34.94 -16.24
C CYS A 300 22.56 35.47 -17.68
N ASN A 301 23.76 35.72 -18.23
CA ASN A 301 23.92 36.14 -19.62
C ASN A 301 23.54 35.03 -20.62
N LYS A 302 23.86 33.77 -20.34
CA LYS A 302 23.44 32.62 -21.18
C LYS A 302 21.92 32.40 -21.15
N ILE A 303 21.29 32.52 -19.98
CA ILE A 303 19.84 32.38 -19.82
C ILE A 303 19.11 33.53 -20.52
N LEU A 304 19.61 34.77 -20.44
CA LEU A 304 19.05 35.91 -21.18
C LEU A 304 19.14 35.73 -22.70
N GLN A 305 20.20 35.10 -23.21
CA GLN A 305 20.33 34.76 -24.63
C GLN A 305 19.37 33.64 -25.06
N GLN A 306 19.14 32.62 -24.22
CA GLN A 306 18.16 31.57 -24.48
C GLN A 306 16.72 32.10 -24.50
N ILE A 307 16.36 32.98 -23.55
CA ILE A 307 15.03 33.62 -23.51
C ILE A 307 14.82 34.54 -24.73
N ARG A 308 15.88 35.21 -25.23
CA ARG A 308 15.82 35.98 -26.48
C ARG A 308 15.59 35.10 -27.71
N LYS A 309 16.20 33.90 -27.76
CA LYS A 309 15.98 32.92 -28.84
C LYS A 309 14.58 32.30 -28.78
N GLU A 310 14.06 31.99 -27.59
CA GLU A 310 12.70 31.45 -27.43
C GLU A 310 11.60 32.48 -27.73
N LYS A 311 11.87 33.78 -27.60
CA LYS A 311 10.93 34.84 -27.99
C LYS A 311 10.78 35.01 -29.50
N GLN A 312 11.78 34.63 -30.31
CA GLN A 312 11.69 34.71 -31.77
C GLN A 312 10.88 33.55 -32.42
N VAL A 313 10.50 32.53 -31.65
CA VAL A 313 9.72 31.37 -32.15
C VAL A 313 8.20 31.56 -31.95
N LYS A 314 7.74 32.73 -31.48
CA LYS A 314 6.34 32.98 -31.13
C LYS A 314 5.42 33.45 -32.27
N ASP A 315 5.92 33.62 -33.49
CA ASP A 315 5.12 34.18 -34.61
C ASP A 315 4.58 33.15 -35.61
N VAL A 316 4.35 31.89 -35.22
CA VAL A 316 3.58 30.97 -36.06
C VAL A 316 2.59 30.14 -35.23
N GLY A 317 1.31 30.48 -35.36
CA GLY A 317 0.20 29.54 -35.28
C GLY A 317 -0.48 29.37 -33.93
N ASP A 318 -1.55 30.14 -33.73
CA ASP A 318 -2.62 29.88 -32.76
C ASP A 318 -3.24 28.49 -33.00
N GLY A 319 -3.36 27.69 -31.94
CA GLY A 319 -4.01 26.38 -32.03
C GLY A 319 -3.86 25.49 -30.79
N ASN A 320 -4.80 25.63 -29.84
CA ASN A 320 -5.20 24.64 -28.84
C ASN A 320 -4.14 24.10 -27.86
N ILE A 321 -3.87 24.91 -26.83
CA ILE A 321 -3.23 24.45 -25.58
C ILE A 321 -4.33 24.04 -24.57
N PRO A 322 -4.25 22.85 -23.93
CA PRO A 322 -5.24 22.41 -22.95
C PRO A 322 -5.39 23.34 -21.74
N ILE A 323 -6.63 23.58 -21.32
CA ILE A 323 -7.10 24.50 -20.26
C ILE A 323 -6.34 24.36 -18.91
N LEU A 324 -5.76 23.20 -18.59
CA LEU A 324 -4.97 23.01 -17.35
C LEU A 324 -3.59 23.68 -17.37
N MET A 325 -3.07 24.00 -18.55
CA MET A 325 -1.74 24.58 -18.74
C MET A 325 -1.76 26.11 -18.59
N GLN A 326 -2.90 26.77 -18.83
CA GLN A 326 -3.07 28.20 -18.50
C GLN A 326 -3.05 28.45 -16.98
N ASP A 327 -3.59 27.53 -16.17
CA ASP A 327 -3.60 27.67 -14.71
C ASP A 327 -2.23 27.38 -14.07
N ILE A 328 -1.44 26.46 -14.62
CA ILE A 328 -0.11 26.14 -14.11
C ILE A 328 0.91 27.21 -14.52
N ILE A 329 0.81 27.72 -15.76
CA ILE A 329 1.70 28.79 -16.24
C ILE A 329 1.36 30.13 -15.59
N LYS A 330 0.07 30.45 -15.33
CA LYS A 330 -0.31 31.63 -14.52
C LYS A 330 0.10 31.49 -13.04
N LYS A 331 0.16 30.27 -12.48
CA LYS A 331 0.62 30.00 -11.10
C LYS A 331 2.15 29.95 -10.96
N MET A 332 2.92 30.08 -12.04
CA MET A 332 4.38 30.15 -12.02
C MET A 332 4.92 31.56 -11.76
N ILE A 333 4.13 32.43 -11.14
CA ILE A 333 4.60 33.68 -10.55
C ILE A 333 4.91 33.37 -9.09
N VAL A 334 6.13 32.88 -8.83
CA VAL A 334 6.67 32.91 -7.45
C VAL A 334 6.61 34.37 -6.98
N PRO A 335 5.89 34.69 -5.88
CA PRO A 335 5.81 36.05 -5.36
C PRO A 335 7.20 36.69 -5.25
N GLY A 336 7.32 37.96 -5.67
CA GLY A 336 8.60 38.67 -5.82
C GLY A 336 9.52 38.58 -4.60
N ASN A 337 8.95 38.52 -3.39
CA ASN A 337 9.68 38.42 -2.13
C ASN A 337 10.52 37.13 -1.98
N ILE A 338 10.13 36.02 -2.61
CA ILE A 338 10.75 34.70 -2.42
C ILE A 338 11.88 34.43 -3.43
N ARG A 339 12.07 35.32 -4.42
CA ARG A 339 13.09 35.18 -5.47
C ARG A 339 14.51 35.18 -4.92
N ASN A 340 14.77 35.91 -3.82
CA ASN A 340 16.07 35.90 -3.18
C ASN A 340 16.18 34.72 -2.19
N ALA A 341 17.23 33.91 -2.34
CA ALA A 341 17.52 32.78 -1.47
C ALA A 341 17.66 33.17 0.02
N LYS A 342 18.30 34.30 0.30
CA LYS A 342 18.48 34.81 1.68
C LYS A 342 17.14 35.18 2.32
N HIS A 343 16.28 35.86 1.55
CA HIS A 343 14.96 36.25 2.04
C HIS A 343 14.08 35.01 2.31
N PHE A 344 14.07 34.04 1.40
CA PHE A 344 13.35 32.77 1.63
C PHE A 344 13.80 32.04 2.90
N LEU A 345 15.11 31.93 3.15
CA LEU A 345 15.59 31.29 4.38
C LEU A 345 15.26 32.10 5.64
N ASN A 346 15.23 33.43 5.55
CA ASN A 346 14.77 34.29 6.66
C ASN A 346 13.29 34.06 6.96
N LEU A 347 12.44 33.99 5.93
CA LEU A 347 11.01 33.64 6.10
C LEU A 347 10.85 32.27 6.75
N MET A 348 11.55 31.25 6.25
CA MET A 348 11.51 29.91 6.83
C MET A 348 12.03 29.87 8.27
N ARG A 349 13.01 30.71 8.62
CA ARG A 349 13.48 30.85 10.00
C ARG A 349 12.38 31.38 10.90
N VAL A 350 11.63 32.41 10.47
CA VAL A 350 10.49 32.95 11.22
C VAL A 350 9.39 31.90 11.39
N VAL A 351 9.06 31.15 10.33
CA VAL A 351 8.06 30.07 10.38
C VAL A 351 8.48 28.97 11.36
N VAL A 352 9.73 28.51 11.32
CA VAL A 352 10.22 27.48 12.27
C VAL A 352 10.18 27.98 13.71
N LEU A 353 10.50 29.26 13.96
CA LEU A 353 10.39 29.85 15.29
C LEU A 353 8.94 29.93 15.77
N TYR A 354 8.02 30.31 14.88
CA TYR A 354 6.59 30.31 15.17
C TYR A 354 6.09 28.91 15.51
N LEU A 355 6.44 27.89 14.72
CA LEU A 355 6.08 26.50 14.99
C LEU A 355 6.65 26.01 16.33
N LYS A 356 7.90 26.37 16.67
CA LYS A 356 8.47 26.05 17.98
C LYS A 356 7.69 26.68 19.14
N LYS A 357 7.23 27.92 18.96
CA LYS A 357 6.38 28.60 19.95
C LYS A 357 4.99 27.95 20.04
N TYR A 358 4.42 27.55 18.91
CA TYR A 358 3.10 26.92 18.83
C TYR A 358 3.06 25.54 19.51
N ILE A 359 4.09 24.71 19.29
CA ILE A 359 4.23 23.37 19.87
C ILE A 359 4.44 23.42 21.39
N ASN A 360 4.93 24.54 21.94
CA ASN A 360 5.22 24.67 23.36
C ASN A 360 3.98 24.98 24.22
N THR A 361 2.90 24.24 23.99
CA THR A 361 1.65 24.30 24.74
C THR A 361 1.50 23.04 25.59
N TYR A 362 1.03 23.19 26.84
CA TYR A 362 0.84 22.06 27.76
C TYR A 362 -0.57 21.46 27.68
N GLU A 363 -1.46 22.11 26.94
CA GLU A 363 -2.83 21.64 26.69
C GLU A 363 -2.96 21.14 25.24
N VAL A 364 -3.80 20.12 25.06
CA VAL A 364 -4.14 19.62 23.73
C VAL A 364 -4.97 20.67 23.00
N THR A 365 -4.48 21.13 21.85
CA THR A 365 -5.22 22.09 21.00
C THR A 365 -5.59 21.46 19.67
N SER A 366 -6.83 21.69 19.22
CA SER A 366 -7.32 21.27 17.91
C SER A 366 -7.84 22.49 17.15
N GLU A 367 -7.30 22.74 15.96
CA GLU A 367 -7.64 23.91 15.15
C GLU A 367 -7.81 23.56 13.67
N GLY A 368 -8.68 24.29 12.98
CA GLY A 368 -8.78 24.24 11.53
C GLY A 368 -7.60 24.97 10.84
N PRO A 369 -7.23 24.59 9.60
CA PRO A 369 -6.12 25.20 8.86
C PRO A 369 -6.26 26.73 8.70
N LEU A 370 -7.47 27.25 8.47
CA LEU A 370 -7.71 28.70 8.30
C LEU A 370 -7.48 29.48 9.60
N SER A 371 -7.92 28.94 10.75
CA SER A 371 -7.67 29.55 12.06
C SER A 371 -6.17 29.68 12.31
N PHE A 372 -5.45 28.59 12.03
CA PHE A 372 -4.00 28.58 12.17
C PHE A 372 -3.31 29.58 11.23
N LEU A 373 -3.70 29.63 9.95
CA LEU A 373 -3.18 30.60 8.98
C LEU A 373 -3.40 32.04 9.46
N TYR A 374 -4.61 32.38 9.89
CA TYR A 374 -4.94 33.71 10.41
C TYR A 374 -4.11 34.09 11.65
N LYS A 375 -3.96 33.15 12.60
CA LYS A 375 -3.09 33.35 13.78
C LYS A 375 -1.62 33.53 13.40
N CYS A 376 -1.15 32.79 12.41
CA CYS A 376 0.20 32.89 11.88
C CYS A 376 0.44 34.28 11.25
N GLU A 377 -0.46 34.75 10.40
CA GLU A 377 -0.38 36.09 9.78
C GLU A 377 -0.37 37.19 10.83
N LYS A 378 -1.26 37.12 11.83
CA LYS A 378 -1.35 38.12 12.89
C LYS A 378 -0.08 38.20 13.76
N GLN A 379 0.54 37.07 14.08
CA GLN A 379 1.72 37.03 14.94
C GLN A 379 3.03 37.28 14.19
N THR A 380 3.17 36.75 12.98
CA THR A 380 4.42 36.84 12.21
C THR A 380 4.45 38.01 11.25
N LYS A 381 3.30 38.64 10.98
CA LYS A 381 3.11 39.68 9.94
C LYS A 381 3.58 39.22 8.54
N LEU A 382 3.56 37.92 8.29
CA LEU A 382 3.93 37.33 7.01
C LEU A 382 2.68 36.95 6.23
N ASP A 383 2.66 37.23 4.92
CA ASP A 383 1.57 36.78 4.04
C ASP A 383 1.60 35.26 3.88
N THR A 384 0.55 34.53 4.25
CA THR A 384 0.58 33.05 4.14
C THR A 384 0.49 32.54 2.71
N SER A 385 0.27 33.40 1.72
CA SER A 385 0.23 33.05 0.30
C SER A 385 1.50 32.34 -0.19
N PHE A 386 2.67 32.59 0.43
CA PHE A 386 3.92 31.91 0.06
C PHE A 386 3.98 30.44 0.46
N PHE A 387 3.16 30.00 1.43
CA PHE A 387 3.18 28.62 1.93
C PHE A 387 2.98 27.61 0.81
N ARG A 388 2.14 27.93 -0.18
CA ARG A 388 1.85 27.11 -1.37
C ARG A 388 3.09 26.75 -2.20
N TYR A 389 4.16 27.55 -2.12
CA TYR A 389 5.33 27.41 -2.97
C TYR A 389 6.59 27.00 -2.20
N CYS A 390 6.51 26.79 -0.88
CA CYS A 390 7.66 26.51 -0.02
C CYS A 390 8.45 25.27 -0.46
N PHE A 391 7.75 24.17 -0.76
CA PHE A 391 8.38 22.91 -1.14
C PHE A 391 9.12 23.01 -2.48
N ASP A 392 8.47 23.54 -3.51
CA ASP A 392 9.08 23.71 -4.83
C ASP A 392 10.24 24.70 -4.79
N ARG A 393 10.13 25.77 -4.01
CA ARG A 393 11.21 26.74 -3.83
C ARG A 393 12.44 26.13 -3.17
N LEU A 394 12.26 25.36 -2.09
CA LEU A 394 13.37 24.69 -1.41
C LEU A 394 14.05 23.69 -2.37
N LYS A 395 13.27 22.94 -3.14
CA LYS A 395 13.80 22.01 -4.14
C LYS A 395 14.62 22.72 -5.21
N MET A 396 14.17 23.89 -5.68
CA MET A 396 14.93 24.74 -6.60
C MET A 396 16.23 25.22 -5.95
N LEU A 397 16.17 25.74 -4.73
CA LEU A 397 17.34 26.21 -3.97
C LEU A 397 18.41 25.11 -3.78
N LEU A 398 18.00 23.91 -3.41
CA LEU A 398 18.91 22.79 -3.21
C LEU A 398 19.61 22.37 -4.52
N ASN A 399 18.91 22.47 -5.65
CA ASN A 399 19.49 22.19 -6.96
C ASN A 399 20.47 23.29 -7.38
N THR A 400 20.14 24.58 -7.16
CA THR A 400 21.02 25.71 -7.50
C THR A 400 22.29 25.74 -6.64
N LEU A 401 22.19 25.36 -5.36
CA LEU A 401 23.34 25.28 -4.46
C LEU A 401 24.18 24.01 -4.66
N HIS A 402 23.84 23.18 -5.65
CA HIS A 402 24.52 21.91 -5.93
C HIS A 402 24.70 21.04 -4.69
N VAL A 403 23.68 21.00 -3.83
CA VAL A 403 23.72 20.22 -2.60
C VAL A 403 23.63 18.74 -2.95
N ILE A 404 24.68 18.00 -2.54
CA ILE A 404 24.85 16.58 -2.81
C ILE A 404 24.00 15.74 -1.83
N ASN A 405 24.06 16.04 -0.53
CA ASN A 405 23.35 15.31 0.53
C ASN A 405 21.97 15.96 0.79
N ILE A 406 20.87 15.40 0.25
CA ILE A 406 19.51 15.90 0.56
C ILE A 406 19.07 15.48 1.96
N ASP A 407 19.50 14.31 2.44
CA ASP A 407 19.00 13.70 3.68
C ASP A 407 19.32 14.56 4.90
N GLU A 408 20.45 15.27 4.87
CA GLU A 408 20.77 16.29 5.88
C GLU A 408 19.64 17.32 6.01
N TYR A 409 18.98 17.67 4.91
CA TYR A 409 17.90 18.65 4.83
C TYR A 409 16.49 18.02 4.90
N ALA A 410 16.36 16.72 5.19
CA ALA A 410 15.07 16.04 5.24
C ALA A 410 14.08 16.70 6.21
N CYS A 411 14.53 17.07 7.42
CA CYS A 411 13.68 17.77 8.39
C CYS A 411 13.15 19.12 7.88
N LEU A 412 13.95 19.85 7.08
CA LEU A 412 13.49 21.11 6.48
C LEU A 412 12.51 20.85 5.34
N ASN A 413 12.71 19.78 4.55
CA ASN A 413 11.75 19.35 3.53
C ASN A 413 10.39 19.00 4.15
N VAL A 414 10.37 18.33 5.32
CA VAL A 414 9.13 18.01 6.05
C VAL A 414 8.38 19.29 6.44
N VAL A 415 9.08 20.28 7.00
CA VAL A 415 8.48 21.58 7.36
C VAL A 415 7.96 22.32 6.13
N CYS A 416 8.74 22.39 5.03
CA CYS A 416 8.28 23.02 3.80
C CYS A 416 7.08 22.30 3.17
N ASN A 417 7.04 20.97 3.27
CA ASN A 417 5.89 20.19 2.83
C ASN A 417 4.65 20.48 3.67
N PHE A 418 4.79 20.52 5.00
CA PHE A 418 3.71 20.93 5.91
C PHE A 418 3.15 22.29 5.52
N CYS A 419 4.01 23.31 5.31
CA CYS A 419 3.56 24.63 4.86
C CYS A 419 2.80 24.53 3.52
N THR A 420 3.32 23.77 2.55
CA THR A 420 2.70 23.62 1.23
C THR A 420 1.32 22.99 1.30
N LEU A 421 1.15 21.95 2.12
CA LEU A 421 -0.14 21.30 2.32
C LEU A 421 -1.12 22.23 3.02
N LEU A 422 -0.68 22.92 4.07
CA LEU A 422 -1.49 23.86 4.84
C LEU A 422 -1.96 25.06 4.00
N GLY A 423 -1.12 25.56 3.08
CA GLY A 423 -1.49 26.63 2.15
C GLY A 423 -2.35 26.19 0.96
N SER A 424 -2.37 24.90 0.64
CA SER A 424 -3.08 24.35 -0.54
C SER A 424 -4.43 23.74 -0.18
N TYR A 425 -4.50 23.03 0.95
CA TYR A 425 -5.67 22.28 1.38
C TYR A 425 -6.27 22.87 2.66
N VAL A 426 -7.55 23.21 2.57
CA VAL A 426 -8.31 23.82 3.67
C VAL A 426 -9.43 22.92 4.16
N LYS A 427 -10.15 22.26 3.24
CA LYS A 427 -11.31 21.41 3.56
C LYS A 427 -10.85 20.00 3.89
N GLY A 428 -11.40 19.40 4.95
CA GLY A 428 -11.12 18.01 5.34
C GLY A 428 -9.76 17.79 6.02
N PHE A 429 -9.16 18.85 6.58
CA PHE A 429 -7.91 18.78 7.34
C PHE A 429 -8.07 19.41 8.71
N ILE A 430 -7.31 18.92 9.68
CA ILE A 430 -7.25 19.45 11.04
C ILE A 430 -5.80 19.50 11.52
N LEU A 431 -5.49 20.50 12.34
CA LEU A 431 -4.24 20.61 13.08
C LEU A 431 -4.51 20.20 14.53
N ILE A 432 -3.75 19.22 15.00
CA ILE A 432 -3.83 18.73 16.38
C ILE A 432 -2.44 18.86 16.98
N CYS A 433 -2.33 19.55 18.12
CA CYS A 433 -1.10 19.62 18.91
C CYS A 433 -1.30 18.77 20.17
N GLU A 434 -0.59 17.66 20.27
CA GLU A 434 -0.61 16.74 21.41
C GLU A 434 0.70 16.87 22.20
N PRO A 435 0.67 17.37 23.45
CA PRO A 435 1.87 17.50 24.27
C PRO A 435 2.39 16.16 24.84
N TYR A 436 1.53 15.14 24.89
CA TYR A 436 1.79 13.83 25.50
C TYR A 436 1.27 12.68 24.61
N PRO A 437 1.98 12.32 23.52
CA PRO A 437 1.48 11.35 22.52
C PRO A 437 1.57 9.88 22.95
N GLU A 438 2.59 9.48 23.73
CA GLU A 438 2.80 8.07 24.10
C GLU A 438 2.19 7.69 25.45
N ALA A 439 2.51 8.46 26.50
CA ALA A 439 2.05 8.23 27.86
C ALA A 439 1.90 9.57 28.61
N THR A 440 1.00 9.60 29.58
CA THR A 440 0.82 10.73 30.49
C THR A 440 2.09 10.91 31.33
N GLY A 441 2.82 12.01 31.12
CA GLY A 441 3.96 12.40 31.97
C GLY A 441 5.25 12.72 31.22
N ILE A 442 5.46 12.17 30.01
CA ILE A 442 6.62 12.53 29.19
C ILE A 442 6.21 13.65 28.23
N TYR A 443 6.72 14.86 28.49
CA TYR A 443 6.47 16.01 27.61
C TYR A 443 7.26 15.85 26.30
N ASP A 444 6.57 15.35 25.27
CA ASP A 444 7.10 15.25 23.91
C ASP A 444 6.06 15.77 22.91
N PRO A 445 6.00 17.10 22.72
CA PRO A 445 4.90 17.70 21.98
C PRO A 445 5.04 17.45 20.47
N VAL A 446 3.94 16.95 19.88
CA VAL A 446 3.83 16.59 18.47
C VAL A 446 2.71 17.40 17.84
N LEU A 447 3.03 18.09 16.74
CA LEU A 447 2.06 18.75 15.88
C LEU A 447 1.71 17.85 14.71
N GLN A 448 0.44 17.50 14.57
CA GLN A 448 -0.07 16.65 13.52
C GLN A 448 -1.00 17.45 12.61
N PHE A 449 -0.63 17.53 11.34
CA PHE A 449 -1.54 17.95 10.28
C PHE A 449 -2.21 16.70 9.73
N ALA A 450 -3.42 16.43 10.20
CA ALA A 450 -4.15 15.22 9.85
C ALA A 450 -5.14 15.49 8.71
N CYS A 451 -5.06 14.67 7.66
CA CYS A 451 -6.12 14.57 6.67
C CYS A 451 -7.26 13.74 7.28
N LEU A 452 -8.50 14.20 7.12
CA LEU A 452 -9.72 13.50 7.56
C LEU A 452 -10.48 12.90 6.38
N ASP A 453 -10.30 13.46 5.18
CA ASP A 453 -11.01 13.07 3.97
C ASP A 453 -10.14 12.24 3.02
N SER A 454 -10.46 10.95 2.91
CA SER A 454 -9.78 10.03 1.98
C SER A 454 -10.10 10.32 0.51
N SER A 455 -11.18 11.04 0.21
CA SER A 455 -11.62 11.31 -1.16
C SER A 455 -10.65 12.21 -1.93
N ILE A 456 -9.89 13.07 -1.23
CA ILE A 456 -8.99 14.06 -1.86
C ILE A 456 -7.87 13.36 -2.64
N ALA A 457 -7.25 12.34 -2.04
CA ALA A 457 -6.22 11.55 -2.70
C ALA A 457 -6.81 10.71 -3.84
N MET A 458 -7.99 10.10 -3.61
CA MET A 458 -8.63 9.23 -4.60
C MET A 458 -9.16 10.00 -5.82
N LYS A 459 -9.65 11.24 -5.64
CA LYS A 459 -10.12 12.12 -6.71
C LYS A 459 -9.06 12.35 -7.78
N TYR A 460 -7.80 12.46 -7.37
CA TYR A 460 -6.68 12.57 -8.30
C TYR A 460 -6.54 11.33 -9.19
N VAL A 461 -6.69 10.13 -8.61
CA VAL A 461 -6.62 8.86 -9.32
C VAL A 461 -7.82 8.69 -10.26
N LEU A 462 -9.03 8.90 -9.75
CA LEU A 462 -10.28 8.78 -10.52
C LEU A 462 -10.32 9.71 -11.73
N SER A 463 -9.78 10.93 -11.62
CA SER A 463 -9.73 11.87 -12.76
C SER A 463 -8.72 11.49 -13.85
N LYS A 464 -7.74 10.64 -13.52
CA LYS A 464 -6.62 10.29 -14.40
C LYS A 464 -6.82 8.99 -15.17
N TYR A 465 -7.45 8.00 -14.55
CA TYR A 465 -7.56 6.65 -15.09
C TYR A 465 -8.96 6.38 -15.64
N LYS A 466 -9.04 5.51 -16.65
CA LYS A 466 -10.29 5.14 -17.32
C LYS A 466 -11.21 4.35 -16.39
N SER A 467 -10.64 3.31 -15.80
CA SER A 467 -11.32 2.35 -14.93
C SER A 467 -10.44 2.09 -13.72
N VAL A 468 -11.06 2.13 -12.54
CA VAL A 468 -10.43 1.86 -11.25
C VAL A 468 -11.14 0.67 -10.65
N VAL A 469 -10.40 -0.40 -10.39
CA VAL A 469 -10.92 -1.64 -9.83
C VAL A 469 -10.34 -1.79 -8.42
N LEU A 470 -11.21 -1.78 -7.41
CA LEU A 470 -10.82 -2.08 -6.02
C LEU A 470 -11.15 -3.53 -5.72
N THR A 471 -10.15 -4.32 -5.32
CA THR A 471 -10.31 -5.76 -5.13
C THR A 471 -9.69 -6.19 -3.81
N SER A 472 -10.41 -6.99 -3.02
CA SER A 472 -9.91 -7.54 -1.75
C SER A 472 -10.77 -8.72 -1.31
N GLY A 473 -10.33 -9.48 -0.29
CA GLY A 473 -11.11 -10.62 0.25
C GLY A 473 -11.84 -10.36 1.54
N THR A 474 -11.70 -9.13 2.05
CA THR A 474 -12.22 -8.72 3.36
C THR A 474 -12.82 -7.32 3.32
N ILE A 475 -13.20 -6.82 2.12
CA ILE A 475 -13.96 -5.58 1.94
C ILE A 475 -15.44 -5.88 2.17
N SER A 476 -15.85 -5.92 3.44
CA SER A 476 -17.26 -6.03 3.85
C SER A 476 -17.58 -4.99 4.94
N PRO A 477 -18.72 -4.27 4.85
CA PRO A 477 -19.69 -4.25 3.75
C PRO A 477 -19.23 -3.37 2.58
N LEU A 478 -19.66 -3.74 1.36
CA LEU A 478 -19.26 -3.09 0.11
C LEU A 478 -19.75 -1.64 -0.04
N GLU A 479 -20.89 -1.30 0.56
CA GLU A 479 -21.53 0.02 0.44
C GLU A 479 -20.73 1.18 1.04
N LEU A 480 -19.85 0.88 2.00
CA LEU A 480 -19.16 1.93 2.75
C LEU A 480 -17.99 2.55 1.97
N TYR A 481 -17.30 1.77 1.13
CA TYR A 481 -16.15 2.26 0.37
C TYR A 481 -16.51 3.34 -0.66
N PRO A 482 -17.58 3.19 -1.47
CA PRO A 482 -18.04 4.26 -2.36
C PRO A 482 -18.36 5.56 -1.60
N LYS A 483 -19.00 5.45 -0.42
CA LYS A 483 -19.30 6.60 0.44
C LYS A 483 -18.04 7.27 0.99
N LEU A 484 -17.08 6.49 1.51
CA LEU A 484 -15.83 7.01 2.12
C LEU A 484 -14.86 7.63 1.10
N LEU A 485 -14.79 7.06 -0.10
CA LEU A 485 -13.89 7.52 -1.15
C LEU A 485 -14.55 8.52 -2.11
N ASN A 486 -15.86 8.76 -1.95
CA ASN A 486 -16.70 9.66 -2.74
C ASN A 486 -16.58 9.40 -4.25
N PHE A 487 -16.92 8.17 -4.68
CA PHE A 487 -16.92 7.80 -6.08
C PHE A 487 -18.09 6.90 -6.44
N GLU A 488 -18.58 7.07 -7.67
CA GLU A 488 -19.63 6.22 -8.23
C GLU A 488 -19.03 4.94 -8.78
N THR A 489 -19.63 3.82 -8.38
CA THR A 489 -19.24 2.49 -8.84
C THR A 489 -20.30 1.98 -9.81
N LEU A 490 -19.85 1.44 -10.94
CA LEU A 490 -20.75 0.82 -11.92
C LEU A 490 -21.25 -0.55 -11.42
N LEU A 491 -20.34 -1.31 -10.79
CA LEU A 491 -20.66 -2.61 -10.21
C LEU A 491 -19.97 -2.77 -8.85
N THR A 492 -20.75 -3.24 -7.88
CA THR A 492 -20.29 -3.76 -6.58
C THR A 492 -20.73 -5.21 -6.49
N ALA A 493 -19.80 -6.12 -6.19
CA ALA A 493 -20.12 -7.54 -6.09
C ALA A 493 -19.28 -8.23 -5.03
N SER A 494 -19.90 -9.13 -4.28
CA SER A 494 -19.22 -10.07 -3.37
C SER A 494 -19.40 -11.49 -3.88
N PHE A 495 -18.29 -12.22 -4.00
CA PHE A 495 -18.31 -13.61 -4.44
C PHE A 495 -18.08 -14.52 -3.24
N PRO A 496 -19.03 -15.39 -2.86
CA PRO A 496 -18.79 -16.36 -1.81
C PRO A 496 -17.79 -17.43 -2.26
N MET A 497 -17.12 -18.07 -1.31
CA MET A 497 -16.20 -19.16 -1.62
C MET A 497 -16.97 -20.46 -1.86
N SER A 498 -16.63 -21.18 -2.93
CA SER A 498 -17.17 -22.52 -3.16
C SER A 498 -16.26 -23.59 -2.56
N PHE A 499 -16.87 -24.55 -1.87
CA PHE A 499 -16.20 -25.55 -1.06
C PHE A 499 -16.68 -26.95 -1.45
N ASP A 500 -15.77 -27.90 -1.71
CA ASP A 500 -16.13 -29.32 -1.85
C ASP A 500 -16.50 -29.91 -0.48
N ARG A 501 -15.83 -29.43 0.58
CA ARG A 501 -16.06 -29.76 1.98
C ARG A 501 -16.04 -28.49 2.80
N LYS A 502 -16.79 -28.40 3.90
CA LYS A 502 -16.69 -27.28 4.86
C LYS A 502 -15.26 -27.24 5.42
N CYS A 503 -14.34 -26.50 4.77
CA CYS A 503 -12.93 -26.37 5.19
C CYS A 503 -12.76 -25.34 6.31
N VAL A 504 -13.80 -24.59 6.61
CA VAL A 504 -13.77 -23.48 7.56
C VAL A 504 -14.79 -23.75 8.65
N CYS A 505 -14.35 -23.66 9.89
CA CYS A 505 -15.23 -23.76 11.05
C CYS A 505 -15.17 -22.48 11.88
N PRO A 506 -16.04 -21.50 11.60
CA PRO A 506 -16.13 -20.30 12.42
C PRO A 506 -17.00 -20.57 13.66
N LEU A 507 -16.43 -20.27 14.82
CA LEU A 507 -17.00 -20.52 16.14
C LEU A 507 -16.96 -19.23 16.95
N ILE A 508 -18.08 -18.83 17.54
CA ILE A 508 -18.13 -17.67 18.45
C ILE A 508 -18.26 -18.21 19.88
N VAL A 509 -17.20 -17.99 20.67
CA VAL A 509 -17.15 -18.39 22.08
C VAL A 509 -17.55 -17.20 22.92
N THR A 510 -18.65 -17.37 23.66
CA THR A 510 -19.29 -16.27 24.40
C THR A 510 -19.13 -16.43 25.89
N LYS A 511 -19.10 -17.66 26.41
CA LYS A 511 -19.08 -17.92 27.86
C LYS A 511 -17.96 -18.88 28.23
N SER A 512 -17.42 -18.69 29.42
CA SER A 512 -16.52 -19.66 30.04
C SER A 512 -17.27 -20.87 30.61
N VAL A 513 -16.52 -21.83 31.16
CA VAL A 513 -17.08 -22.96 31.93
C VAL A 513 -17.90 -22.44 33.12
N ASP A 514 -17.45 -21.34 33.73
CA ASP A 514 -18.12 -20.68 34.87
C ASP A 514 -19.31 -19.80 34.45
N LEU A 515 -19.73 -19.86 33.17
CA LEU A 515 -20.81 -19.05 32.57
C LEU A 515 -20.57 -17.53 32.57
N ILE A 516 -19.36 -17.09 32.92
CA ILE A 516 -18.96 -15.68 32.86
C ILE A 516 -18.81 -15.27 31.39
N PRO A 517 -19.36 -14.13 30.96
CA PRO A 517 -19.23 -13.65 29.60
C PRO A 517 -17.77 -13.27 29.28
N LEU A 518 -17.24 -13.82 28.18
CA LEU A 518 -15.95 -13.43 27.63
C LEU A 518 -16.11 -12.12 26.85
N SER A 519 -15.48 -11.05 27.30
CA SER A 519 -15.57 -9.76 26.63
C SER A 519 -14.30 -8.95 26.84
N SER A 520 -13.81 -8.29 25.79
CA SER A 520 -12.72 -7.31 25.90
C SER A 520 -13.24 -5.86 25.99
N GLN A 521 -14.44 -5.65 26.53
CA GLN A 521 -14.92 -4.30 26.86
C GLN A 521 -14.05 -3.66 27.93
N TYR A 522 -13.85 -2.33 27.84
CA TYR A 522 -12.93 -1.61 28.73
C TYR A 522 -13.19 -1.86 30.22
N CYS A 523 -14.46 -1.90 30.64
CA CYS A 523 -14.86 -2.20 32.02
C CYS A 523 -14.44 -3.61 32.48
N LEU A 524 -14.50 -4.60 31.59
CA LEU A 524 -14.26 -6.01 31.88
C LEU A 524 -12.81 -6.45 31.59
N ARG A 525 -11.96 -5.55 31.08
CA ARG A 525 -10.57 -5.88 30.69
C ARG A 525 -9.67 -6.15 31.88
N ASN A 526 -9.90 -5.45 32.98
CA ASN A 526 -9.09 -5.57 34.19
C ASN A 526 -9.62 -6.67 35.12
N ASP A 527 -10.75 -7.29 34.78
CA ASP A 527 -11.32 -8.36 35.59
C ASP A 527 -10.46 -9.61 35.48
N MET A 528 -9.86 -10.00 36.60
CA MET A 528 -8.98 -11.17 36.70
C MET A 528 -9.68 -12.46 36.23
N ASN A 529 -10.99 -12.58 36.50
CA ASN A 529 -11.78 -13.74 36.09
C ASN A 529 -11.88 -13.87 34.57
N VAL A 530 -12.06 -12.76 33.85
CA VAL A 530 -12.14 -12.76 32.38
C VAL A 530 -10.79 -13.14 31.77
N ILE A 531 -9.70 -12.59 32.32
CA ILE A 531 -8.33 -12.90 31.88
C ILE A 531 -8.01 -14.38 32.13
N LYS A 532 -8.35 -14.91 33.30
CA LYS A 532 -8.23 -16.34 33.62
C LYS A 532 -9.01 -17.21 32.63
N ASN A 533 -10.24 -16.82 32.31
CA ASN A 533 -11.09 -17.56 31.36
C ASN A 533 -10.55 -17.55 29.93
N TYR A 534 -9.93 -16.45 29.46
CA TYR A 534 -9.21 -16.47 28.20
C TYR A 534 -8.01 -17.41 28.22
N GLY A 535 -7.30 -17.50 29.36
CA GLY A 535 -6.20 -18.42 29.54
C GLY A 535 -6.64 -19.89 29.54
N LEU A 536 -7.80 -20.20 30.16
CA LEU A 536 -8.40 -21.53 30.13
C LEU A 536 -8.83 -21.92 28.70
N LEU A 537 -9.47 -21.00 27.97
CA LEU A 537 -9.80 -21.20 26.56
C LEU A 537 -8.56 -21.49 25.72
N LEU A 538 -7.49 -20.70 25.89
CA LEU A 538 -6.21 -20.92 25.22
C LEU A 538 -5.65 -22.31 25.55
N TYR A 539 -5.64 -22.69 26.83
CA TYR A 539 -5.13 -23.98 27.29
C TYR A 539 -5.88 -25.15 26.67
N GLU A 540 -7.22 -25.15 26.72
CA GLU A 540 -8.04 -26.25 26.16
C GLU A 540 -7.88 -26.38 24.64
N ILE A 541 -7.72 -25.25 23.95
CA ILE A 541 -7.47 -25.21 22.51
C ILE A 541 -6.06 -25.73 22.18
N CYS A 542 -5.03 -25.27 22.88
CA CYS A 542 -3.65 -25.73 22.67
C CYS A 542 -3.47 -27.22 22.98
N LYS A 543 -4.23 -27.77 23.92
CA LYS A 543 -4.21 -29.20 24.22
C LYS A 543 -4.77 -30.06 23.08
N ASN A 544 -5.81 -29.58 22.39
CA ASN A 544 -6.60 -30.41 21.48
C ASN A 544 -6.31 -30.18 20.00
N ILE A 545 -5.79 -29.01 19.63
CA ILE A 545 -5.48 -28.67 18.23
C ILE A 545 -4.04 -29.05 17.90
N PRO A 546 -3.78 -29.81 16.84
CA PRO A 546 -2.42 -30.15 16.41
C PRO A 546 -1.68 -28.94 15.81
N ASP A 547 -0.36 -29.04 15.72
CA ASP A 547 0.51 -28.08 15.01
C ASP A 547 0.38 -26.62 15.51
N GLY A 548 0.10 -25.69 14.59
CA GLY A 548 0.13 -24.25 14.81
C GLY A 548 -1.21 -23.64 15.23
N VAL A 549 -1.19 -22.90 16.34
CA VAL A 549 -2.27 -22.01 16.78
C VAL A 549 -1.76 -20.57 16.73
N VAL A 550 -2.61 -19.64 16.25
CA VAL A 550 -2.29 -18.20 16.21
C VAL A 550 -3.33 -17.45 17.03
N GLY A 551 -2.88 -16.76 18.08
CA GLY A 551 -3.70 -15.91 18.93
C GLY A 551 -3.49 -14.44 18.57
N TYR A 552 -4.58 -13.70 18.33
CA TYR A 552 -4.52 -12.27 18.07
C TYR A 552 -5.16 -11.46 19.20
N PHE A 553 -4.41 -10.48 19.71
CA PHE A 553 -4.88 -9.51 20.68
C PHE A 553 -5.21 -8.15 20.03
N PRO A 554 -6.06 -7.32 20.65
CA PRO A 554 -6.41 -6.01 20.12
C PRO A 554 -5.27 -4.99 20.24
N SER A 555 -4.40 -5.07 21.27
CA SER A 555 -3.30 -4.12 21.51
C SER A 555 -2.11 -4.75 22.22
N TYR A 556 -0.92 -4.15 22.05
CA TYR A 556 0.31 -4.53 22.77
C TYR A 556 0.14 -4.43 24.29
N ILE A 557 -0.40 -3.32 24.79
CA ILE A 557 -0.58 -3.09 26.23
C ILE A 557 -1.45 -4.18 26.85
N TYR A 558 -2.56 -4.53 26.19
CA TYR A 558 -3.45 -5.57 26.70
C TYR A 558 -2.80 -6.95 26.65
N MET A 559 -2.05 -7.25 25.59
CA MET A 559 -1.30 -8.50 25.48
C MET A 559 -0.25 -8.63 26.59
N GLU A 560 0.53 -7.59 26.87
CA GLU A 560 1.54 -7.59 27.94
C GLU A 560 0.92 -7.81 29.31
N GLN A 561 -0.20 -7.13 29.61
CA GLN A 561 -0.96 -7.32 30.86
C GLN A 561 -1.49 -8.75 31.01
N VAL A 562 -2.11 -9.29 29.95
CA VAL A 562 -2.67 -10.64 29.94
C VAL A 562 -1.56 -11.70 30.08
N ILE A 563 -0.42 -11.51 29.43
CA ILE A 563 0.70 -12.45 29.54
C ILE A 563 1.33 -12.41 30.93
N SER A 564 1.49 -11.22 31.54
CA SER A 564 2.01 -11.10 32.92
C SER A 564 1.13 -11.84 33.92
N THR A 565 -0.18 -11.60 33.84
CA THR A 565 -1.15 -12.29 34.72
C THR A 565 -1.21 -13.80 34.46
N TRP A 566 -1.14 -14.26 33.20
CA TRP A 566 -1.08 -15.70 32.90
C TRP A 566 0.21 -16.37 33.38
N TYR A 567 1.31 -15.63 33.45
CA TYR A 567 2.55 -16.10 34.05
C TYR A 567 2.40 -16.26 35.57
N GLU A 568 1.85 -15.25 36.25
CA GLU A 568 1.60 -15.28 37.71
C GLU A 568 0.65 -16.40 38.12
N ILE A 569 -0.41 -16.66 37.34
CA ILE A 569 -1.38 -17.74 37.61
C ILE A 569 -0.79 -19.13 37.25
N GLY A 570 0.29 -19.19 36.46
CA GLY A 570 0.90 -20.44 36.02
C GLY A 570 0.17 -21.13 34.84
N ILE A 571 -0.69 -20.41 34.11
CA ILE A 571 -1.37 -20.94 32.91
C ILE A 571 -0.37 -21.16 31.77
N LEU A 572 0.59 -20.25 31.60
CA LEU A 572 1.60 -20.35 30.54
C LEU A 572 2.46 -21.61 30.68
N GLY A 573 2.80 -22.02 31.90
CA GLY A 573 3.53 -23.27 32.15
C GLY A 573 2.78 -24.49 31.60
N LYS A 574 1.48 -24.58 31.86
CA LYS A 574 0.61 -25.65 31.34
C LYS A 574 0.48 -25.64 29.82
N VAL A 575 0.52 -24.45 29.20
CA VAL A 575 0.49 -24.33 27.73
C VAL A 575 1.83 -24.77 27.13
N LEU A 576 2.96 -24.45 27.77
CA LEU A 576 4.30 -24.82 27.32
C LEU A 576 4.53 -26.34 27.29
N GLU A 577 3.84 -27.10 28.15
CA GLU A 577 3.84 -28.56 28.10
C GLU A 577 3.31 -29.13 26.78
N HIS A 578 2.40 -28.40 26.12
CA HIS A 578 1.77 -28.84 24.87
C HIS A 578 2.30 -28.14 23.63
N LYS A 579 2.64 -26.84 23.70
CA LYS A 579 3.09 -26.04 22.56
C LYS A 579 4.12 -24.98 22.95
N LEU A 580 5.09 -24.74 22.08
CA LEU A 580 6.05 -23.65 22.26
C LEU A 580 5.39 -22.29 22.00
N ILE A 581 5.65 -21.31 22.87
CA ILE A 581 5.02 -19.98 22.81
C ILE A 581 5.99 -18.99 22.15
N PHE A 582 5.49 -18.25 21.17
CA PHE A 582 6.19 -17.16 20.51
C PHE A 582 5.33 -15.90 20.57
N ILE A 583 5.94 -14.74 20.84
CA ILE A 583 5.25 -13.47 21.05
C ILE A 583 5.76 -12.44 20.04
N GLU A 584 4.84 -11.70 19.42
CA GLU A 584 5.15 -10.55 18.57
C GLU A 584 5.63 -9.37 19.42
N THR A 585 6.73 -8.74 19.01
CA THR A 585 7.23 -7.50 19.63
C THR A 585 7.14 -6.34 18.65
N LYS A 586 7.34 -5.11 19.14
CA LYS A 586 7.37 -3.92 18.26
C LYS A 586 8.55 -3.93 17.30
N ASP A 587 9.63 -4.66 17.65
CA ASP A 587 10.82 -4.77 16.82
C ASP A 587 10.63 -5.78 15.67
N ILE A 588 11.02 -5.35 14.47
CA ILE A 588 10.88 -6.14 13.23
C ILE A 588 11.83 -7.33 13.25
N VAL A 589 13.06 -7.14 13.72
CA VAL A 589 14.09 -8.19 13.67
C VAL A 589 13.71 -9.33 14.62
N ALA A 590 13.40 -9.00 15.88
CA ALA A 590 12.94 -9.97 16.85
C ALA A 590 11.69 -10.73 16.38
N THR A 591 10.71 -10.01 15.81
CA THR A 591 9.47 -10.62 15.28
C THR A 591 9.73 -11.58 14.12
N THR A 592 10.68 -11.25 13.23
CA THR A 592 11.05 -12.12 12.10
C THR A 592 11.73 -13.41 12.59
N ILE A 593 12.58 -13.30 13.62
CA ILE A 593 13.23 -14.46 14.25
C ILE A 593 12.18 -15.34 14.95
N ALA A 594 11.26 -14.73 15.70
CA ALA A 594 10.18 -15.45 16.38
C ALA A 594 9.31 -16.23 15.37
N LEU A 595 8.98 -15.63 14.23
CA LEU A 595 8.21 -16.29 13.19
C LEU A 595 8.97 -17.44 12.51
N HIS A 596 10.27 -17.26 12.27
CA HIS A 596 11.09 -18.34 11.73
C HIS A 596 11.14 -19.54 12.69
N ASN A 597 11.34 -19.28 13.98
CA ASN A 597 11.35 -20.30 15.01
C ASN A 597 9.97 -20.97 15.19
N TYR A 598 8.89 -20.21 15.05
CA TYR A 598 7.52 -20.73 15.05
C TYR A 598 7.31 -21.77 13.93
N LYS A 599 7.68 -21.42 12.70
CA LYS A 599 7.57 -22.35 11.55
C LYS A 599 8.40 -23.60 11.78
N LYS A 600 9.65 -23.43 12.25
CA LYS A 600 10.53 -24.55 12.58
C LYS A 600 9.96 -25.46 13.66
N ALA A 601 9.31 -24.91 14.69
CA ALA A 601 8.68 -25.69 15.75
C ALA A 601 7.48 -26.51 15.24
N CYS A 602 6.67 -25.94 14.35
CA CYS A 602 5.59 -26.65 13.68
C CYS A 602 6.11 -27.78 12.78
N ASP A 603 7.18 -27.54 12.02
CA ASP A 603 7.77 -28.54 11.11
C ASP A 603 8.41 -29.72 11.87
N LEU A 604 8.91 -29.48 13.08
CA LEU A 604 9.45 -30.52 13.97
C LEU A 604 8.37 -31.30 14.73
N GLY A 605 7.08 -30.97 14.56
CA GLY A 605 5.97 -31.68 15.20
C GLY A 605 5.76 -31.37 16.69
N LYS A 606 6.49 -30.41 17.28
CA LYS A 606 6.26 -29.97 18.68
C LYS A 606 4.98 -29.14 18.83
N GLY A 607 4.50 -28.56 17.72
CA GLY A 607 3.42 -27.59 17.74
C GLY A 607 3.85 -26.25 18.35
N ALA A 608 3.19 -25.18 17.94
CA ALA A 608 3.54 -23.84 18.39
C ALA A 608 2.32 -22.94 18.51
N LEU A 609 2.39 -22.03 19.47
CA LEU A 609 1.43 -20.96 19.71
C LEU A 609 2.11 -19.63 19.37
N PHE A 610 1.52 -18.88 18.45
CA PHE A 610 1.98 -17.54 18.09
C PHE A 610 1.01 -16.48 18.61
N LEU A 611 1.43 -15.68 19.59
CA LEU A 611 0.67 -14.56 20.13
C LEU A 611 1.08 -13.29 19.40
N SER A 612 0.10 -12.67 18.74
CA SER A 612 0.27 -11.54 17.84
C SER A 612 -0.82 -10.51 18.04
N ILE A 613 -0.75 -9.40 17.30
CA ILE A 613 -1.73 -8.32 17.41
C ILE A 613 -2.52 -8.18 16.12
N CYS A 614 -3.82 -7.93 16.26
CA CYS A 614 -4.73 -7.80 15.13
C CYS A 614 -4.26 -6.73 14.15
N ARG A 615 -3.78 -5.58 14.64
CA ARG A 615 -3.24 -4.47 13.83
C ARG A 615 -1.70 -4.50 13.71
N GLY A 616 -1.09 -5.64 14.04
CA GLY A 616 0.35 -5.86 13.95
C GLY A 616 0.82 -6.10 12.53
N LYS A 617 2.14 -6.15 12.33
CA LYS A 617 2.73 -6.38 11.01
C LYS A 617 2.45 -7.80 10.52
N ILE A 618 2.35 -8.76 11.45
CA ILE A 618 2.09 -10.16 11.14
C ILE A 618 0.69 -10.37 10.56
N ALA A 619 -0.33 -9.73 11.13
CA ALA A 619 -1.71 -9.82 10.64
C ALA A 619 -1.87 -9.29 9.20
N GLU A 620 -1.07 -8.29 8.82
CA GLU A 620 -1.14 -7.66 7.50
C GLU A 620 -0.26 -8.33 6.44
N GLY A 621 0.93 -8.82 6.79
CA GLY A 621 1.96 -9.17 5.81
C GLY A 621 2.28 -10.65 5.66
N ILE A 622 1.80 -11.52 6.56
CA ILE A 622 2.27 -12.90 6.64
C ILE A 622 1.11 -13.89 6.59
N ASP A 623 1.24 -14.86 5.69
CA ASP A 623 0.26 -15.93 5.48
C ASP A 623 0.68 -17.18 6.29
N PHE A 624 -0.30 -17.86 6.90
CA PHE A 624 -0.10 -19.08 7.69
C PHE A 624 -0.56 -20.30 6.90
N ASP A 625 0.30 -20.78 6.01
CA ASP A 625 -0.05 -21.88 5.10
C ASP A 625 -0.15 -23.26 5.81
N LYS A 626 -1.07 -24.11 5.34
CA LYS A 626 -1.19 -25.54 5.69
C LYS A 626 -1.34 -25.87 7.19
N HIS A 627 -0.26 -26.30 7.85
CA HIS A 627 -0.22 -26.72 9.26
C HIS A 627 0.28 -25.60 10.18
N TYR A 628 0.79 -24.50 9.61
CA TYR A 628 1.22 -23.34 10.38
C TYR A 628 0.06 -22.56 11.02
N GLY A 629 -1.19 -22.78 10.64
CA GLY A 629 -2.33 -22.05 11.18
C GLY A 629 -3.60 -22.88 11.19
N LYS A 630 -3.64 -23.97 11.96
CA LYS A 630 -4.85 -24.82 12.06
C LYS A 630 -5.99 -24.15 12.83
N CYS A 631 -5.65 -23.25 13.73
CA CYS A 631 -6.61 -22.48 14.50
C CYS A 631 -6.15 -21.04 14.66
N VAL A 632 -7.05 -20.10 14.37
CA VAL A 632 -6.91 -18.70 14.75
C VAL A 632 -7.87 -18.40 15.88
N LEU A 633 -7.34 -17.79 16.93
CA LEU A 633 -8.07 -17.32 18.09
C LEU A 633 -8.00 -15.80 18.15
N LEU A 634 -9.14 -15.14 17.97
CA LEU A 634 -9.27 -13.70 18.16
C LEU A 634 -9.71 -13.42 19.60
N PHE A 635 -8.81 -12.85 20.40
CA PHE A 635 -9.12 -12.39 21.75
C PHE A 635 -9.83 -11.04 21.68
N GLY A 636 -11.16 -11.06 21.84
CA GLY A 636 -11.95 -9.84 21.82
C GLY A 636 -12.11 -9.21 20.43
N ILE A 637 -12.58 -7.96 20.41
CA ILE A 637 -12.78 -7.17 19.18
C ILE A 637 -11.67 -6.13 19.00
N PRO A 638 -11.00 -6.06 17.84
CA PRO A 638 -9.90 -5.14 17.58
C PRO A 638 -10.37 -3.71 17.26
N TYR A 639 -10.99 -3.04 18.23
CA TYR A 639 -11.34 -1.62 18.11
C TYR A 639 -10.10 -0.73 18.02
N GLN A 640 -10.20 0.37 17.28
CA GLN A 640 -9.24 1.46 17.35
C GLN A 640 -9.27 2.11 18.74
N TYR A 641 -8.18 2.79 19.08
CA TYR A 641 -8.11 3.59 20.28
C TYR A 641 -9.05 4.79 20.16
N THR A 642 -10.24 4.69 20.76
CA THR A 642 -11.34 5.67 20.66
C THR A 642 -11.04 7.01 21.31
N LEU A 643 -10.05 7.06 22.21
CA LEU A 643 -9.63 8.31 22.86
C LEU A 643 -8.69 9.14 21.98
N SER A 644 -8.15 8.59 20.89
CA SER A 644 -7.34 9.34 19.92
C SER A 644 -8.13 10.52 19.36
N ARG A 645 -7.55 11.73 19.39
CA ARG A 645 -8.22 12.93 18.90
C ARG A 645 -8.34 12.94 17.38
N ILE A 646 -7.37 12.35 16.67
CA ILE A 646 -7.43 12.16 15.21
C ILE A 646 -8.68 11.36 14.84
N LEU A 647 -8.92 10.25 15.54
CA LEU A 647 -10.07 9.40 15.27
C LEU A 647 -11.37 10.13 15.60
N LYS A 648 -11.46 10.84 16.73
CA LYS A 648 -12.64 11.65 17.07
C LYS A 648 -12.94 12.71 16.02
N ALA A 649 -11.94 13.49 15.61
CA ALA A 649 -12.08 14.49 14.55
C ALA A 649 -12.51 13.86 13.22
N ARG A 650 -11.99 12.67 12.88
CA ARG A 650 -12.42 11.92 11.69
C ARG A 650 -13.87 11.45 11.81
N LEU A 651 -14.27 10.92 12.97
CA LEU A 651 -15.64 10.46 13.21
C LEU A 651 -16.65 11.62 13.12
N GLU A 652 -16.31 12.78 13.70
CA GLU A 652 -17.09 14.02 13.57
C GLU A 652 -17.22 14.44 12.10
N PHE A 653 -16.10 14.46 11.35
CA PHE A 653 -16.10 14.77 9.93
C PHE A 653 -16.96 13.79 9.08
N LEU A 654 -16.83 12.49 9.33
CA LEU A 654 -17.61 11.46 8.62
C LEU A 654 -19.11 11.57 8.90
N LYS A 655 -19.47 11.99 10.11
CA LYS A 655 -20.86 12.22 10.52
C LYS A 655 -21.45 13.45 9.85
N GLU A 656 -20.71 14.55 9.77
CA GLU A 656 -21.18 15.80 9.15
C GLU A 656 -21.25 15.73 7.62
N VAL A 657 -20.23 15.15 6.97
CA VAL A 657 -20.11 15.19 5.50
C VAL A 657 -20.80 14.02 4.83
N TYR A 658 -20.65 12.81 5.38
CA TYR A 658 -21.11 11.57 4.75
C TYR A 658 -22.29 10.91 5.48
N ASN A 659 -22.81 11.52 6.55
CA ASN A 659 -23.88 10.98 7.40
C ASN A 659 -23.60 9.56 7.92
N ILE A 660 -22.33 9.21 8.12
CA ILE A 660 -21.93 7.92 8.67
C ILE A 660 -21.91 8.03 10.20
N LYS A 661 -22.67 7.16 10.88
CA LYS A 661 -22.67 7.11 12.34
C LYS A 661 -21.31 6.64 12.88
N GLU A 662 -20.91 7.18 14.02
CA GLU A 662 -19.61 6.90 14.63
C GLU A 662 -19.43 5.40 14.93
N ASN A 663 -20.47 4.78 15.51
CA ASN A 663 -20.49 3.35 15.81
C ASN A 663 -20.39 2.47 14.56
N ASP A 664 -20.96 2.90 13.44
CA ASP A 664 -20.94 2.12 12.21
C ASP A 664 -19.54 2.01 11.63
N PHE A 665 -18.81 3.13 11.61
CA PHE A 665 -17.41 3.15 11.20
C PHE A 665 -16.51 2.35 12.15
N LEU A 666 -16.69 2.50 13.47
CA LEU A 666 -15.89 1.76 14.46
C LEU A 666 -16.09 0.25 14.36
N VAL A 667 -17.34 -0.19 14.16
CA VAL A 667 -17.62 -1.62 13.97
C VAL A 667 -17.07 -2.10 12.63
N PHE A 668 -17.25 -1.32 11.56
CA PHE A 668 -16.72 -1.64 10.25
C PHE A 668 -15.20 -1.89 10.30
N ASP A 669 -14.45 -0.94 10.84
CA ASP A 669 -12.99 -1.05 10.89
C ASP A 669 -12.54 -2.23 11.77
N ALA A 670 -13.24 -2.49 12.89
CA ALA A 670 -12.94 -3.63 13.74
C ALA A 670 -13.22 -4.97 13.06
N MET A 671 -14.35 -5.12 12.34
CA MET A 671 -14.68 -6.35 11.62
C MET A 671 -13.77 -6.56 10.42
N ARG A 672 -13.37 -5.49 9.73
CA ARG A 672 -12.36 -5.51 8.67
C ARG A 672 -11.05 -6.12 9.18
N GLN A 673 -10.54 -5.64 10.31
CA GLN A 673 -9.29 -6.15 10.88
C GLN A 673 -9.42 -7.60 11.37
N ALA A 674 -10.53 -7.93 12.05
CA ALA A 674 -10.79 -9.30 12.52
C ALA A 674 -10.82 -10.29 11.34
N SER A 675 -11.53 -9.93 10.27
CA SER A 675 -11.65 -10.73 9.05
C SER A 675 -10.32 -10.89 8.33
N GLN A 676 -9.46 -9.86 8.35
CA GLN A 676 -8.11 -9.95 7.80
C GLN A 676 -7.26 -10.98 8.54
N CYS A 677 -7.27 -10.96 9.88
CA CYS A 677 -6.50 -11.91 10.69
C CYS A 677 -6.96 -13.35 10.42
N VAL A 678 -8.27 -13.54 10.40
CA VAL A 678 -8.91 -14.85 10.20
C VAL A 678 -8.71 -15.36 8.77
N GLY A 679 -8.77 -14.48 7.77
CA GLY A 679 -8.60 -14.80 6.36
C GLY A 679 -7.20 -15.29 5.98
N ARG A 680 -6.20 -15.22 6.88
CA ARG A 680 -4.82 -15.68 6.66
C ARG A 680 -4.64 -17.19 6.75
N ILE A 681 -5.58 -17.92 7.35
CA ILE A 681 -5.49 -19.38 7.51
C ILE A 681 -5.66 -20.11 6.18
N ILE A 682 -6.51 -19.57 5.30
CA ILE A 682 -6.95 -20.27 4.10
C ILE A 682 -6.26 -19.66 2.89
N ARG A 683 -5.31 -20.42 2.32
CA ARG A 683 -4.64 -20.05 1.07
C ARG A 683 -5.03 -20.93 -0.10
N ASN A 684 -5.43 -22.17 0.14
CA ASN A 684 -5.97 -23.05 -0.89
C ASN A 684 -7.27 -23.68 -0.41
N LYS A 685 -8.13 -24.11 -1.35
CA LYS A 685 -9.37 -24.85 -1.02
C LYS A 685 -9.13 -26.18 -0.30
N LYS A 686 -7.92 -26.72 -0.37
CA LYS A 686 -7.52 -27.94 0.35
C LYS A 686 -7.20 -27.67 1.82
N ASP A 687 -6.76 -26.45 2.14
CA ASP A 687 -6.45 -26.04 3.49
C ASP A 687 -7.74 -25.94 4.30
N TYR A 688 -7.63 -26.23 5.58
CA TYR A 688 -8.75 -26.18 6.52
C TYR A 688 -8.27 -25.61 7.84
N GLY A 689 -9.18 -24.92 8.52
CA GLY A 689 -8.87 -24.30 9.79
C GLY A 689 -10.08 -23.87 10.58
N ILE A 690 -9.86 -23.73 11.88
CA ILE A 690 -10.85 -23.29 12.85
C ILE A 690 -10.63 -21.80 13.11
N MET A 691 -11.73 -21.05 13.17
CA MET A 691 -11.73 -19.60 13.39
C MET A 691 -12.54 -19.32 14.65
N LEU A 692 -11.85 -19.06 15.76
CA LEU A 692 -12.47 -18.81 17.06
C LEU A 692 -12.54 -17.30 17.32
N PHE A 693 -13.76 -16.80 17.47
CA PHE A 693 -14.06 -15.45 17.90
C PHE A 693 -14.40 -15.45 19.39
N ALA A 694 -13.45 -15.08 20.24
CA ALA A 694 -13.63 -15.09 21.70
C ALA A 694 -14.12 -13.72 22.19
N ASP A 695 -15.41 -13.45 22.01
CA ASP A 695 -16.12 -12.30 22.61
C ASP A 695 -17.64 -12.46 22.43
N VAL A 696 -18.42 -12.21 23.49
CA VAL A 696 -19.90 -12.18 23.43
C VAL A 696 -20.40 -11.22 22.36
N ARG A 697 -19.68 -10.12 22.11
CA ARG A 697 -20.13 -9.09 21.19
C ARG A 697 -20.18 -9.57 19.73
N TYR A 698 -19.40 -10.57 19.32
CA TYR A 698 -19.47 -11.10 17.95
C TYR A 698 -20.82 -11.76 17.65
N ALA A 699 -21.56 -12.22 18.67
CA ALA A 699 -22.89 -12.81 18.50
C ALA A 699 -23.98 -11.79 18.11
N ARG A 700 -23.72 -10.47 18.27
CA ARG A 700 -24.67 -9.42 17.91
C ARG A 700 -24.79 -9.31 16.38
N ASN A 701 -26.02 -9.16 15.88
CA ASN A 701 -26.33 -9.08 14.45
C ASN A 701 -25.57 -7.94 13.73
N ASP A 702 -25.41 -6.78 14.37
CA ASP A 702 -24.71 -5.62 13.80
C ASP A 702 -23.24 -5.91 13.44
N LYS A 703 -22.64 -6.89 14.12
CA LYS A 703 -21.23 -7.29 13.94
C LYS A 703 -21.13 -8.53 13.07
N LYS A 704 -21.98 -9.52 13.33
CA LYS A 704 -22.06 -10.76 12.55
C LYS A 704 -22.33 -10.48 11.07
N SER A 705 -23.25 -9.56 10.76
CA SER A 705 -23.59 -9.19 9.38
C SER A 705 -22.45 -8.52 8.61
N LYS A 706 -21.50 -7.88 9.32
CA LYS A 706 -20.35 -7.20 8.73
C LYS A 706 -19.15 -8.14 8.51
N LEU A 707 -19.25 -9.42 8.88
CA LEU A 707 -18.26 -10.42 8.47
C LEU A 707 -18.40 -10.75 6.97
N PRO A 708 -17.32 -11.20 6.31
CA PRO A 708 -17.39 -11.61 4.91
C PRO A 708 -18.42 -12.73 4.69
N PRO A 709 -19.18 -12.69 3.58
CA PRO A 709 -20.23 -13.69 3.28
C PRO A 709 -19.73 -15.13 3.28
N TRP A 710 -18.48 -15.36 2.87
CA TRP A 710 -17.88 -16.69 2.84
C TRP A 710 -17.64 -17.28 4.24
N ILE A 711 -17.46 -16.44 5.27
CA ILE A 711 -17.40 -16.88 6.68
C ILE A 711 -18.81 -17.16 7.19
N ILE A 712 -19.75 -16.24 6.92
CA ILE A 712 -21.13 -16.34 7.39
C ILE A 712 -21.80 -17.61 6.84
N LYS A 713 -21.59 -17.95 5.56
CA LYS A 713 -22.13 -19.17 4.92
C LYS A 713 -21.67 -20.46 5.60
N CYS A 714 -20.47 -20.45 6.21
CA CYS A 714 -19.92 -21.60 6.95
C CYS A 714 -20.32 -21.60 8.43
N MET A 715 -20.95 -20.52 8.93
CA MET A 715 -21.34 -20.38 10.33
C MET A 715 -22.75 -20.94 10.55
N ASP A 716 -22.82 -22.13 11.15
CA ASP A 716 -24.08 -22.73 11.57
C ASP A 716 -24.64 -21.98 12.80
N MET A 717 -25.96 -21.92 12.97
CA MET A 717 -26.59 -21.18 14.10
C MET A 717 -26.23 -21.75 15.47
N SER A 718 -25.91 -23.04 15.55
CA SER A 718 -25.39 -23.71 16.75
C SER A 718 -24.02 -23.16 17.18
N HIS A 719 -23.25 -22.54 16.28
CA HIS A 719 -21.87 -22.12 16.53
C HIS A 719 -21.72 -20.68 17.06
N VAL A 720 -22.83 -19.98 17.32
CA VAL A 720 -22.81 -18.52 17.63
C VAL A 720 -22.66 -18.22 19.13
N ASN A 721 -23.22 -19.04 20.01
CA ASN A 721 -23.22 -18.82 21.46
C ASN A 721 -22.64 -20.02 22.18
N LEU A 722 -21.36 -20.29 21.95
CA LEU A 722 -20.70 -21.47 22.50
C LEU A 722 -20.05 -21.19 23.86
N ASN A 723 -20.04 -22.24 24.69
CA ASN A 723 -19.17 -22.36 25.86
C ASN A 723 -17.81 -22.90 25.42
N VAL A 724 -16.76 -22.69 26.23
CA VAL A 724 -15.40 -23.15 25.93
C VAL A 724 -15.36 -24.66 25.64
N SER A 725 -15.94 -25.50 26.50
CA SER A 725 -15.97 -26.96 26.33
C SER A 725 -16.67 -27.39 25.03
N THR A 726 -17.83 -26.81 24.74
CA THR A 726 -18.58 -27.10 23.51
C THR A 726 -17.83 -26.69 22.25
N ALA A 727 -17.12 -25.55 22.29
CA ALA A 727 -16.31 -25.10 21.16
C ALA A 727 -15.14 -26.04 20.91
N VAL A 728 -14.55 -26.58 21.97
CA VAL A 728 -13.48 -27.56 21.91
C VAL A 728 -13.95 -28.89 21.32
N ASP A 729 -15.13 -29.37 21.71
CA ASP A 729 -15.69 -30.62 21.17
C ASP A 729 -16.02 -30.51 19.69
N ILE A 730 -16.62 -29.39 19.27
CA ILE A 730 -16.86 -29.11 17.84
C ILE A 730 -15.53 -29.02 17.08
N SER A 731 -14.51 -28.40 17.68
CA SER A 731 -13.17 -28.30 17.09
C SER A 731 -12.54 -29.67 16.87
N LYS A 732 -12.66 -30.59 17.83
CA LYS A 732 -12.18 -31.98 17.69
C LYS A 732 -12.91 -32.71 16.57
N GLN A 733 -14.25 -32.67 16.56
CA GLN A 733 -15.05 -33.34 15.53
C GLN A 733 -14.72 -32.81 14.13
N PHE A 734 -14.54 -31.48 14.01
CA PHE A 734 -14.14 -30.86 12.77
C PHE A 734 -12.77 -31.35 12.29
N LEU A 735 -11.76 -31.35 13.16
CA LEU A 735 -10.42 -31.81 12.80
C LEU A 735 -10.39 -33.30 12.43
N LEU A 736 -11.15 -34.14 13.14
CA LEU A 736 -11.30 -35.57 12.82
C LEU A 736 -11.97 -35.81 11.47
N LYS A 737 -12.96 -34.98 11.10
CA LYS A 737 -13.58 -35.04 9.78
C LYS A 737 -12.63 -34.57 8.68
N MET A 738 -11.83 -33.54 8.96
CA MET A 738 -10.90 -32.95 7.98
C MET A 738 -9.59 -33.73 7.80
N SER A 739 -9.21 -34.56 8.77
CA SER A 739 -8.02 -35.45 8.69
C SER A 739 -8.22 -36.63 7.74
N GLN A 740 -9.46 -36.92 7.34
CA GLN A 740 -9.76 -37.94 6.33
C GLN A 740 -9.20 -37.55 4.96
N THR A 741 -8.97 -38.55 4.10
CA THR A 741 -8.46 -38.33 2.74
C THR A 741 -9.41 -37.44 1.95
N TYR A 742 -8.86 -36.40 1.34
CA TYR A 742 -9.62 -35.44 0.57
C TYR A 742 -10.03 -36.05 -0.79
N LYS A 743 -11.32 -36.35 -0.94
CA LYS A 743 -11.92 -36.76 -2.22
C LYS A 743 -12.44 -35.52 -2.95
N GLU A 744 -11.91 -35.27 -4.14
CA GLU A 744 -12.36 -34.18 -5.01
C GLU A 744 -13.67 -34.57 -5.69
N THR A 745 -14.76 -33.85 -5.39
CA THR A 745 -16.11 -34.13 -5.95
C THR A 745 -16.33 -33.51 -7.34
N GLY A 746 -15.37 -32.71 -7.83
CA GLY A 746 -15.43 -32.04 -9.14
C GLY A 746 -16.41 -30.86 -9.22
N GLN A 747 -17.31 -30.70 -8.24
CA GLN A 747 -18.34 -29.65 -8.23
C GLN A 747 -17.78 -28.23 -8.20
N THR A 748 -16.61 -28.04 -7.56
CA THR A 748 -15.98 -26.72 -7.49
C THR A 748 -15.01 -26.43 -8.63
N LYS A 749 -14.81 -27.35 -9.58
CA LYS A 749 -13.83 -27.20 -10.66
C LYS A 749 -14.51 -27.25 -12.02
N LEU A 750 -14.47 -26.11 -12.73
CA LEU A 750 -14.93 -26.00 -14.11
C LEU A 750 -13.83 -26.53 -15.04
N SER A 751 -14.10 -27.64 -15.71
CA SER A 751 -13.22 -28.23 -16.72
C SER A 751 -13.45 -27.60 -18.10
N GLN A 752 -12.53 -27.85 -19.02
CA GLN A 752 -12.60 -27.34 -20.41
C GLN A 752 -13.92 -27.69 -21.11
N ALA A 753 -14.49 -28.87 -20.86
CA ALA A 753 -15.74 -29.31 -21.49
C ALA A 753 -16.94 -28.42 -21.09
N ILE A 754 -17.03 -28.05 -19.81
CA ILE A 754 -18.10 -27.18 -19.29
C ILE A 754 -17.92 -25.75 -19.80
N LEU A 755 -16.67 -25.29 -19.91
CA LEU A 755 -16.34 -23.94 -20.33
C LEU A 755 -16.58 -23.67 -21.82
N ASN A 756 -16.72 -24.71 -22.64
CA ASN A 756 -17.07 -24.55 -24.05
C ASN A 756 -18.52 -24.05 -24.23
N ASP A 757 -19.42 -24.34 -23.28
CA ASP A 757 -20.81 -23.84 -23.28
C ASP A 757 -20.98 -22.77 -22.20
N GLN A 758 -20.99 -21.50 -22.64
CA GLN A 758 -21.08 -20.34 -21.75
C GLN A 758 -22.38 -20.31 -20.93
N ASN A 759 -23.49 -20.75 -21.49
CA ASN A 759 -24.80 -20.67 -20.83
C ASN A 759 -24.88 -21.71 -19.72
N VAL A 760 -24.52 -22.96 -20.03
CA VAL A 760 -24.46 -24.05 -19.05
C VAL A 760 -23.46 -23.72 -17.94
N CYS A 761 -22.28 -23.22 -18.29
CA CYS A 761 -21.28 -22.78 -17.33
C CYS A 761 -21.84 -21.70 -16.39
N TRP A 762 -22.49 -20.67 -16.93
CA TRP A 762 -23.02 -19.58 -16.12
C TRP A 762 -24.16 -20.02 -15.19
N HIS A 763 -25.04 -20.91 -15.64
CA HIS A 763 -26.08 -21.49 -14.80
C HIS A 763 -25.48 -22.28 -13.62
N LEU A 764 -24.45 -23.09 -13.88
CA LEU A 764 -23.75 -23.84 -12.84
C LEU A 764 -23.03 -22.91 -11.85
N VAL A 765 -22.40 -21.84 -12.33
CA VAL A 765 -21.74 -20.85 -11.47
C VAL A 765 -22.75 -20.17 -10.55
N LYS A 766 -23.91 -19.77 -11.08
CA LYS A 766 -25.00 -19.19 -10.28
C LYS A 766 -25.51 -20.14 -9.21
N SER A 767 -25.73 -21.42 -9.56
CA SER A 767 -26.24 -22.42 -8.61
C SER A 767 -25.23 -22.77 -7.52
N VAL A 768 -23.93 -22.84 -7.83
CA VAL A 768 -22.90 -23.17 -6.84
C VAL A 768 -22.65 -22.01 -5.87
N LEU A 769 -22.65 -20.79 -6.39
CA LEU A 769 -22.37 -19.60 -5.59
C LEU A 769 -23.61 -19.05 -4.88
N ASN A 770 -24.83 -19.45 -5.26
CA ASN A 770 -26.09 -18.84 -4.84
C ASN A 770 -26.07 -17.31 -5.06
N LEU A 771 -25.66 -16.88 -6.26
CA LEU A 771 -25.55 -15.44 -6.55
C LEU A 771 -26.89 -14.70 -6.43
N ASP A 772 -28.02 -15.38 -6.68
CA ASP A 772 -29.35 -14.78 -6.63
C ASP A 772 -29.80 -14.41 -5.20
N SER A 773 -29.08 -14.81 -4.14
CA SER A 773 -29.34 -14.39 -2.76
C SER A 773 -28.44 -13.24 -2.27
N PHE A 774 -27.46 -12.81 -3.06
CA PHE A 774 -26.41 -11.84 -2.67
C PHE A 774 -26.28 -10.63 -3.63
N ILE A 775 -26.98 -10.67 -4.76
CA ILE A 775 -27.27 -9.50 -5.62
C ILE A 775 -28.60 -8.93 -5.16
#